data_AF-A0A559M6D5-F1
#
_entry.id   AF-A0A559M6D5-F1
#
_cell.length_a   1.000
_cell.length_b   1.000
_cell.length_c   1.000
_cell.angle_alpha   90.00
_cell.angle_beta   90.00
_cell.angle_gamma   90.00
#
_symmetry.space_group_name_H-M   'P 1'
#
loop_
_entity.id
_entity.type
_entity.pdbx_description
1 polymer ?
#
loop_
_entity_poly.entity_id
_entity_poly.type
_entity_poly.pdbx_seq_one_letter_code
_entity_poly.pdbx_strand_id
1 'polypeptide(L)'
;MSLPLREKAIKDIDPLSSAAVYYGIDAQKKSNKSFRARTYSSNQSELPSTLFQQRPPHRRGSHDEVSLRPAKFLVNVDSTLKQLAEQEDTDGNWQITIEDQGPKASSSESSHFVLSLGTLASNGFKRADIRGTYMLSNLLQELHLAKEYGRASIVLDAARLSENPVMRLARLIKDSFWDGLTRVIDGSVIEVAGRDPKDWTSDPRPRIYIPRGAPEQFEYYTKVANDRPNVRLDVCWLPEKITPEAVRDMNAKPGLLAIEMEKVKDPTTGEMTLKGLPFVVPGGRFNELYGWDSYMESLGLIANGKVELAKSMVQHFCFCIKHYGKILNATRSYYLSRSQPPFLTDMAIRVYEKIDRDPGAKEFLRTAILAAIKEYHSVWTAQPRFDPATGLSRYRPEGFGVPPETEATHFTHILEPYAKKNNMTFEEFVQAYNYRKVSEPELDEYFLHDRAVRESGHDTSYRLEKVCANLATIDLNSLLYKYEKDIAKCIKNNFGDNLKIPAEFCVGDMQPGHTETSSMWDRRARRRKLAMDKYLWNEQKGMYFDYDTVKKEQCTYESCTTFWGMWCGAATPQQAARLVATALPKFEAPGGLVSGTEESRGVISLDRPNRQWDYPYGWAPQQMLAWGALERYGYHEDAQRLTYKWLFMMTKAFVDYNGVVVEKYDVTRLVDPHRVDAEYGNQGLDFKGVAKEGFGWVNASYVYGLGFMNAHMQRAIGTLTPWDQYARATDTEV
;
A
#
# COMPACT_ATOMS: atom_id res chain seq x y z
N MET A 1 -29.78 30.80 -50.42
CA MET A 1 -29.07 31.36 -49.23
C MET A 1 -29.00 30.26 -48.18
N SER A 2 -27.77 30.00 -47.73
CA SER A 2 -27.33 28.85 -46.94
C SER A 2 -27.95 28.78 -45.55
N LEU A 3 -28.49 27.60 -45.21
CA LEU A 3 -28.88 27.19 -43.87
C LEU A 3 -27.64 27.05 -42.95
N PRO A 4 -27.78 27.23 -41.63
CA PRO A 4 -26.69 27.06 -40.69
C PRO A 4 -26.29 25.58 -40.61
N LEU A 5 -24.99 25.32 -40.73
CA LEU A 5 -24.37 24.04 -40.43
C LEU A 5 -24.68 23.64 -38.99
N ARG A 6 -25.59 22.69 -38.81
CA ARG A 6 -25.74 21.94 -37.55
C ARG A 6 -24.47 21.11 -37.35
N GLU A 7 -23.63 21.51 -36.40
CA GLU A 7 -22.68 20.60 -35.76
C GLU A 7 -23.46 19.43 -35.12
N LYS A 8 -23.51 18.29 -35.81
CA LYS A 8 -23.80 17.01 -35.16
C LYS A 8 -22.54 16.59 -34.43
N ALA A 9 -22.39 17.00 -33.18
CA ALA A 9 -21.39 16.43 -32.28
C ALA A 9 -21.66 14.93 -32.10
N ILE A 10 -20.85 14.10 -32.77
CA ILE A 10 -20.69 12.70 -32.40
C ILE A 10 -20.04 12.73 -31.00
N LYS A 11 -20.75 12.31 -29.96
CA LYS A 11 -20.17 12.12 -28.62
C LYS A 11 -19.28 10.88 -28.66
N ASP A 12 -18.07 11.02 -29.19
CA ASP A 12 -17.03 9.99 -29.12
C ASP A 12 -16.73 9.67 -27.65
N ILE A 13 -16.53 8.39 -27.34
CA ILE A 13 -16.11 7.93 -26.01
C ILE A 13 -14.66 8.40 -25.81
N ASP A 14 -14.37 8.98 -24.66
CA ASP A 14 -13.00 9.37 -24.30
C ASP A 14 -12.08 8.13 -24.31
N PRO A 15 -11.02 8.11 -25.16
CA PRO A 15 -10.08 7.00 -25.27
C PRO A 15 -9.42 6.59 -23.95
N LEU A 16 -9.30 7.53 -23.01
CA LEU A 16 -8.64 7.31 -21.72
C LEU A 16 -9.62 7.16 -20.56
N SER A 17 -10.93 7.05 -20.83
CA SER A 17 -11.91 6.74 -19.79
C SER A 17 -11.65 5.40 -19.09
N SER A 18 -12.18 5.21 -17.89
CA SER A 18 -12.03 3.95 -17.15
C SER A 18 -12.58 2.76 -17.96
N ALA A 19 -12.06 1.55 -17.72
CA ALA A 19 -12.50 0.36 -18.43
C ALA A 19 -14.02 0.13 -18.33
N ALA A 20 -14.60 0.44 -17.17
CA ALA A 20 -16.05 0.39 -16.95
C ALA A 20 -16.84 1.31 -17.90
N VAL A 21 -16.31 2.49 -18.21
CA VAL A 21 -16.93 3.43 -19.15
C VAL A 21 -16.66 3.03 -20.60
N TYR A 22 -15.44 2.61 -20.90
CA TYR A 22 -15.00 2.30 -22.26
C TYR A 22 -15.58 0.97 -22.79
N TYR A 23 -15.65 -0.07 -21.95
CA TYR A 23 -16.13 -1.40 -22.32
C TYR A 23 -17.53 -1.74 -21.78
N GLY A 24 -18.05 -1.00 -20.79
CA GLY A 24 -19.33 -1.31 -20.13
C GLY A 24 -20.60 -0.99 -20.93
N ILE A 25 -21.75 -1.17 -20.27
CA ILE A 25 -23.10 -1.14 -20.87
C ILE A 25 -23.46 0.24 -21.45
N ASP A 26 -22.98 1.35 -20.87
CA ASP A 26 -23.29 2.68 -21.38
C ASP A 26 -22.54 3.02 -22.69
N ALA A 27 -21.37 2.39 -22.92
CA ALA A 27 -20.73 2.41 -24.24
C ALA A 27 -21.64 1.75 -25.30
N GLN A 28 -22.39 0.70 -24.92
CA GLN A 28 -23.37 0.03 -25.77
C GLN A 28 -24.52 0.99 -26.16
N LYS A 29 -25.05 1.77 -25.21
CA LYS A 29 -26.15 2.73 -25.47
C LYS A 29 -25.71 3.94 -26.30
N LYS A 30 -24.47 4.42 -26.13
CA LYS A 30 -23.91 5.53 -26.93
C LYS A 30 -23.52 5.07 -28.33
N SER A 31 -22.92 3.89 -28.47
CA SER A 31 -22.65 3.23 -29.75
C SER A 31 -23.95 2.99 -30.55
N ASN A 32 -25.04 2.59 -29.90
CA ASN A 32 -26.35 2.37 -30.53
C ASN A 32 -26.99 3.63 -31.13
N LYS A 33 -26.58 4.85 -30.75
CA LYS A 33 -27.11 6.11 -31.31
C LYS A 33 -26.28 6.67 -32.47
N SER A 34 -25.04 6.21 -32.67
CA SER A 34 -24.18 6.63 -33.78
C SER A 34 -24.03 5.50 -34.81
N PHE A 35 -24.80 5.59 -35.90
CA PHE A 35 -24.67 4.78 -37.12
C PHE A 35 -24.93 3.26 -36.96
N ARG A 36 -25.80 2.72 -37.82
CA ARG A 36 -26.09 1.28 -37.90
C ARG A 36 -24.81 0.49 -38.23
N ALA A 37 -24.17 -0.08 -37.22
CA ALA A 37 -23.09 -1.06 -37.38
C ALA A 37 -23.57 -2.52 -37.22
N ARG A 38 -24.88 -2.81 -37.36
CA ARG A 38 -25.40 -4.18 -37.26
C ARG A 38 -26.50 -4.48 -38.27
N THR A 39 -26.03 -4.83 -39.48
CA THR A 39 -26.39 -6.10 -40.13
C THR A 39 -25.06 -6.65 -40.65
N TYR A 40 -24.53 -7.71 -40.03
CA TYR A 40 -23.35 -8.39 -40.58
C TYR A 40 -23.83 -9.35 -41.67
N SER A 41 -23.44 -9.11 -42.92
CA SER A 41 -23.36 -10.19 -43.91
C SER A 41 -22.23 -11.14 -43.51
N SER A 42 -22.30 -12.42 -43.87
CA SER A 42 -21.23 -13.38 -43.61
C SER A 42 -19.88 -12.82 -44.08
N ASN A 43 -18.95 -12.57 -43.17
CA ASN A 43 -17.56 -12.25 -43.50
C ASN A 43 -16.88 -13.53 -44.01
N GLN A 44 -17.01 -13.82 -45.31
CA GLN A 44 -16.22 -14.83 -46.01
C GLN A 44 -14.87 -14.21 -46.46
N SER A 45 -14.06 -13.72 -45.52
CA SER A 45 -12.71 -13.23 -45.83
C SER A 45 -11.60 -14.18 -45.39
N GLU A 46 -11.92 -15.32 -44.78
CA GLU A 46 -10.97 -16.42 -44.69
C GLU A 46 -11.02 -17.21 -46.01
N LEU A 47 -10.22 -16.76 -46.98
CA LEU A 47 -9.79 -17.66 -48.05
C LEU A 47 -9.11 -18.87 -47.38
N PRO A 48 -9.48 -20.12 -47.72
CA PRO A 48 -8.84 -21.29 -47.16
C PRO A 48 -7.34 -21.18 -47.43
N SER A 49 -6.55 -21.26 -46.35
CA SER A 49 -5.09 -21.16 -46.36
C SER A 49 -4.49 -22.28 -47.21
N THR A 50 -4.43 -22.09 -48.51
CA THR A 50 -3.70 -22.94 -49.43
C THR A 50 -2.25 -22.45 -49.51
N LEU A 51 -1.34 -23.24 -48.94
CA LEU A 51 0.04 -23.44 -49.39
C LEU A 51 1.05 -22.27 -49.38
N PHE A 52 0.87 -21.25 -48.53
CA PHE A 52 1.99 -20.36 -48.17
C PHE A 52 2.03 -20.13 -46.66
N GLN A 53 3.11 -20.58 -46.00
CA GLN A 53 3.45 -20.14 -44.65
C GLN A 53 3.62 -18.62 -44.70
N GLN A 54 2.60 -17.86 -44.29
CA GLN A 54 2.74 -16.42 -44.11
C GLN A 54 3.79 -16.20 -43.02
N ARG A 55 4.96 -15.70 -43.41
CA ARG A 55 5.99 -15.29 -42.46
C ARG A 55 5.45 -14.10 -41.67
N PRO A 56 5.61 -14.08 -40.32
CA PRO A 56 5.21 -12.94 -39.52
C PRO A 56 5.98 -11.66 -39.96
N PRO A 57 5.33 -10.49 -39.92
CA PRO A 57 5.95 -9.24 -40.32
C PRO A 57 7.20 -8.94 -39.48
N HIS A 58 8.23 -8.36 -40.10
CA HIS A 58 9.44 -7.92 -39.40
C HIS A 58 9.27 -6.51 -38.84
N ARG A 59 9.81 -6.26 -37.65
CA ARG A 59 9.80 -4.93 -37.03
C ARG A 59 10.65 -3.95 -37.84
N ARG A 60 10.01 -2.91 -38.38
CA ARG A 60 10.72 -1.75 -38.96
C ARG A 60 11.08 -0.74 -37.88
N GLY A 61 12.35 -0.33 -37.84
CA GLY A 61 12.89 0.70 -36.93
C GLY A 61 12.80 2.14 -37.45
N SER A 62 12.36 2.35 -38.69
CA SER A 62 12.16 3.68 -39.29
C SER A 62 10.92 4.39 -38.72
N HIS A 63 10.95 5.72 -38.69
CA HIS A 63 9.75 6.54 -38.48
C HIS A 63 8.77 6.30 -39.64
N ASP A 64 7.56 5.82 -39.34
CA ASP A 64 6.47 5.75 -40.32
C ASP A 64 5.75 7.11 -40.42
N GLU A 65 4.88 7.27 -41.43
CA GLU A 65 4.08 8.48 -41.61
C GLU A 65 3.22 8.79 -40.37
N VAL A 66 3.37 10.01 -39.84
CA VAL A 66 2.57 10.51 -38.71
C VAL A 66 1.20 10.93 -39.24
N SER A 67 0.18 10.10 -39.04
CA SER A 67 -1.21 10.43 -39.39
C SER A 67 -1.77 11.53 -38.49
N LEU A 68 -2.40 12.55 -39.08
CA LEU A 68 -3.09 13.64 -38.38
C LEU A 68 -4.35 13.20 -37.60
N ARG A 69 -4.88 12.00 -37.89
CA ARG A 69 -6.02 11.43 -37.14
C ARG A 69 -5.57 10.21 -36.33
N PRO A 70 -5.93 10.12 -35.03
CA PRO A 70 -5.59 8.97 -34.21
C PRO A 70 -6.25 7.72 -34.79
N ALA A 71 -5.45 6.66 -34.97
CA ALA A 71 -5.92 5.40 -35.52
C ALA A 71 -6.90 4.73 -34.54
N LYS A 72 -7.99 4.16 -35.09
CA LYS A 72 -8.93 3.29 -34.37
C LYS A 72 -8.87 1.91 -35.02
N PHE A 73 -8.87 0.86 -34.21
CA PHE A 73 -8.78 -0.53 -34.65
C PHE A 73 -10.11 -1.25 -34.43
N LEU A 74 -10.45 -2.16 -35.35
CA LEU A 74 -11.52 -3.13 -35.17
C LEU A 74 -10.87 -4.46 -34.79
N VAL A 75 -11.11 -4.93 -33.56
CA VAL A 75 -10.41 -6.08 -32.99
C VAL A 75 -11.43 -7.17 -32.60
N ASN A 76 -11.12 -8.41 -32.95
CA ASN A 76 -11.81 -9.59 -32.41
C ASN A 76 -11.00 -10.08 -31.21
N VAL A 77 -11.64 -10.08 -30.04
CA VAL A 77 -10.93 -10.19 -28.76
C VAL A 77 -10.27 -11.55 -28.59
N ASP A 78 -11.03 -12.64 -28.77
CA ASP A 78 -10.49 -13.99 -28.55
C ASP A 78 -9.45 -14.39 -29.61
N SER A 79 -9.67 -14.04 -30.88
CA SER A 79 -8.68 -14.36 -31.93
C SER A 79 -7.38 -13.60 -31.74
N THR A 80 -7.46 -12.33 -31.33
CA THR A 80 -6.27 -11.51 -31.13
C THR A 80 -5.53 -11.88 -29.84
N LEU A 81 -6.23 -12.23 -28.75
CA LEU A 81 -5.61 -12.79 -27.55
C LEU A 81 -4.84 -14.07 -27.86
N LYS A 82 -5.43 -14.98 -28.64
CA LYS A 82 -4.77 -16.21 -29.06
C LYS A 82 -3.51 -15.92 -29.89
N GLN A 83 -3.59 -14.98 -30.84
CA GLN A 83 -2.43 -14.58 -31.63
C GLN A 83 -1.30 -13.98 -30.77
N LEU A 84 -1.64 -13.13 -29.80
CA LEU A 84 -0.66 -12.57 -28.87
C LEU A 84 0.01 -13.66 -28.03
N ALA A 85 -0.78 -14.58 -27.48
CA ALA A 85 -0.26 -15.67 -26.66
C ALA A 85 0.64 -16.64 -27.47
N GLU A 86 0.33 -16.89 -28.74
CA GLU A 86 1.13 -17.76 -29.60
C GLU A 86 2.42 -17.10 -30.12
N GLN A 87 2.44 -15.78 -30.27
CA GLN A 87 3.54 -15.06 -30.92
C GLN A 87 4.47 -14.35 -29.95
N GLU A 88 3.94 -13.81 -28.85
CA GLU A 88 4.65 -12.83 -28.01
C GLU A 88 4.82 -13.27 -26.55
N ASP A 89 4.03 -14.24 -26.06
CA ASP A 89 4.15 -14.83 -24.72
C ASP A 89 4.89 -16.18 -24.83
N THR A 90 6.20 -16.16 -24.56
CA THR A 90 7.08 -17.30 -24.84
C THR A 90 7.32 -18.21 -23.65
N ASP A 91 7.02 -17.74 -22.44
CA ASP A 91 7.10 -18.53 -21.20
C ASP A 91 5.72 -19.00 -20.71
N GLY A 92 4.64 -18.59 -21.37
CA GLY A 92 3.27 -19.03 -21.14
C GLY A 92 2.64 -18.44 -19.87
N ASN A 93 3.18 -17.32 -19.38
CA ASN A 93 2.75 -16.68 -18.15
C ASN A 93 1.57 -15.71 -18.34
N TRP A 94 1.09 -15.51 -19.57
CA TRP A 94 0.06 -14.53 -19.97
C TRP A 94 0.45 -13.08 -19.68
N GLN A 95 1.72 -12.75 -19.86
CA GLN A 95 2.29 -11.42 -19.79
C GLN A 95 3.18 -11.22 -21.02
N ILE A 96 3.30 -9.99 -21.51
CA ILE A 96 4.27 -9.63 -22.55
C ILE A 96 5.29 -8.70 -21.93
N THR A 97 6.52 -9.19 -21.84
CA THR A 97 7.64 -8.53 -21.16
C THR A 97 8.83 -8.37 -22.09
N ILE A 98 9.88 -7.68 -21.61
CA ILE A 98 11.15 -7.59 -22.33
C ILE A 98 11.95 -8.90 -22.34
N GLU A 99 11.56 -9.88 -21.52
CA GLU A 99 12.22 -11.18 -21.42
C GLU A 99 11.66 -12.18 -22.42
N ASP A 100 10.45 -11.93 -22.93
CA ASP A 100 9.86 -12.72 -23.98
C ASP A 100 10.75 -12.73 -25.21
N GLN A 101 11.02 -13.93 -25.72
CA GLN A 101 11.82 -14.12 -26.91
C GLN A 101 10.91 -14.60 -28.03
N GLY A 102 10.05 -13.71 -28.54
CA GLY A 102 9.18 -13.98 -29.69
C GLY A 102 9.92 -14.79 -30.77
N PRO A 103 9.24 -15.71 -31.48
CA PRO A 103 9.86 -16.89 -32.09
C PRO A 103 11.09 -16.50 -32.94
N LYS A 104 12.29 -16.88 -32.45
CA LYS A 104 13.56 -16.69 -33.16
C LYS A 104 13.49 -17.38 -34.53
N ALA A 105 13.21 -16.63 -35.59
CA ALA A 105 13.69 -17.01 -36.90
C ALA A 105 15.22 -17.08 -36.81
N SER A 106 15.77 -18.21 -37.20
CA SER A 106 17.18 -18.56 -37.17
C SER A 106 18.04 -17.59 -38.01
N SER A 107 18.31 -16.39 -37.52
CA SER A 107 19.33 -15.46 -38.02
C SER A 107 19.42 -14.27 -37.06
N SER A 108 20.63 -13.80 -36.82
CA SER A 108 21.03 -12.82 -35.82
C SER A 108 20.53 -11.37 -36.04
N GLU A 109 19.36 -11.14 -36.65
CA GLU A 109 18.87 -9.79 -36.94
C GLU A 109 17.36 -9.67 -36.69
N SER A 110 17.01 -8.87 -35.67
CA SER A 110 15.71 -8.20 -35.42
C SER A 110 14.52 -9.05 -34.93
N SER A 111 14.15 -8.84 -33.66
CA SER A 111 13.07 -9.50 -32.92
C SER A 111 11.63 -9.18 -33.41
N HIS A 112 10.76 -10.19 -33.31
CA HIS A 112 9.39 -10.29 -33.86
C HIS A 112 8.27 -9.57 -33.06
N PHE A 113 8.55 -8.49 -32.33
CA PHE A 113 7.52 -7.78 -31.53
C PHE A 113 6.61 -6.85 -32.37
N VAL A 114 5.78 -7.43 -33.25
CA VAL A 114 4.84 -6.69 -34.11
C VAL A 114 3.56 -7.47 -34.37
N LEU A 115 2.41 -6.83 -34.13
CA LEU A 115 1.10 -7.37 -34.50
C LEU A 115 0.31 -6.36 -35.37
N SER A 116 -0.18 -6.83 -36.52
CA SER A 116 -0.98 -5.99 -37.43
C SER A 116 -2.47 -6.07 -37.13
N LEU A 117 -3.09 -4.96 -36.71
CA LEU A 117 -4.52 -4.85 -36.44
C LEU A 117 -5.29 -4.20 -37.60
N GLY A 118 -6.52 -4.64 -37.83
CA GLY A 118 -7.41 -4.05 -38.84
C GLY A 118 -7.88 -2.64 -38.42
N THR A 119 -7.79 -1.66 -39.32
CA THR A 119 -8.21 -0.28 -39.05
C THR A 119 -9.72 -0.11 -39.20
N LEU A 120 -10.35 0.62 -38.29
CA LEU A 120 -11.79 0.87 -38.30
C LEU A 120 -12.25 1.60 -39.57
N ALA A 121 -11.47 2.58 -40.04
CA ALA A 121 -11.79 3.37 -41.24
C ALA A 121 -11.87 2.53 -42.52
N SER A 122 -11.26 1.34 -42.51
CA SER A 122 -11.32 0.38 -43.61
C SER A 122 -12.16 -0.85 -43.27
N ASN A 123 -12.95 -0.82 -42.18
CA ASN A 123 -13.70 -1.99 -41.70
C ASN A 123 -12.83 -3.25 -41.55
N GLY A 124 -11.55 -3.07 -41.18
CA GLY A 124 -10.58 -4.17 -41.02
C GLY A 124 -9.80 -4.56 -42.29
N PHE A 125 -10.11 -4.02 -43.48
CA PHE A 125 -9.41 -4.38 -44.73
C PHE A 125 -7.96 -3.89 -44.80
N LYS A 126 -7.69 -2.67 -44.34
CA LYS A 126 -6.34 -2.13 -44.18
C LYS A 126 -5.86 -2.39 -42.77
N ARG A 127 -4.63 -2.88 -42.63
CA ARG A 127 -4.00 -3.15 -41.32
C ARG A 127 -2.95 -2.09 -40.98
N ALA A 128 -2.71 -1.89 -39.69
CA ALA A 128 -1.61 -1.08 -39.19
C ALA A 128 -0.92 -1.80 -38.02
N ASP A 129 0.38 -1.59 -37.90
CA ASP A 129 1.25 -2.36 -37.02
C ASP A 129 1.34 -1.75 -35.62
N ILE A 130 1.09 -2.58 -34.61
CA ILE A 130 1.41 -2.31 -33.21
C ILE A 130 2.80 -2.88 -32.94
N ARG A 131 3.72 -2.05 -32.44
CA ARG A 131 5.14 -2.41 -32.35
C ARG A 131 5.69 -2.24 -30.95
N GLY A 132 6.55 -3.17 -30.57
CA GLY A 132 7.31 -3.13 -29.32
C GLY A 132 6.51 -3.63 -28.12
N THR A 133 7.26 -4.15 -27.15
CA THR A 133 6.75 -4.79 -25.93
C THR A 133 5.68 -3.97 -25.24
N TYR A 134 5.89 -2.67 -25.03
CA TYR A 134 4.96 -1.83 -24.28
C TYR A 134 3.55 -1.73 -24.91
N MET A 135 3.46 -1.45 -26.21
CA MET A 135 2.16 -1.31 -26.88
C MET A 135 1.46 -2.66 -27.04
N LEU A 136 2.22 -3.75 -27.24
CA LEU A 136 1.69 -5.11 -27.32
C LEU A 136 1.20 -5.61 -25.96
N SER A 137 1.94 -5.31 -24.90
CA SER A 137 1.50 -5.54 -23.52
C SER A 137 0.23 -4.75 -23.20
N ASN A 138 0.17 -3.46 -23.56
CA ASN A 138 -1.05 -2.68 -23.37
C ASN A 138 -2.22 -3.29 -24.15
N LEU A 139 -1.98 -3.82 -25.36
CA LEU A 139 -3.01 -4.52 -26.13
C LEU A 139 -3.49 -5.79 -25.41
N LEU A 140 -2.58 -6.60 -24.88
CA LEU A 140 -2.92 -7.77 -24.07
C LEU A 140 -3.81 -7.39 -22.87
N GLN A 141 -3.45 -6.31 -22.16
CA GLN A 141 -4.21 -5.79 -21.01
C GLN A 141 -5.61 -5.33 -21.43
N GLU A 142 -5.73 -4.50 -22.47
CA GLU A 142 -7.02 -3.98 -22.94
C GLU A 142 -7.94 -5.09 -23.46
N LEU A 143 -7.38 -6.14 -24.06
CA LEU A 143 -8.14 -7.31 -24.51
C LEU A 143 -8.63 -8.18 -23.35
N HIS A 144 -7.81 -8.37 -22.31
CA HIS A 144 -8.25 -9.03 -21.08
C HIS A 144 -9.40 -8.27 -20.43
N LEU A 145 -9.28 -6.95 -20.28
CA LEU A 145 -10.36 -6.11 -19.75
C LEU A 145 -11.62 -6.22 -20.62
N ALA A 146 -11.51 -6.08 -21.94
CA ALA A 146 -12.64 -6.22 -22.85
C ALA A 146 -13.35 -7.58 -22.69
N LYS A 147 -12.58 -8.66 -22.55
CA LYS A 147 -13.10 -10.01 -22.33
C LYS A 147 -13.85 -10.13 -21.01
N GLU A 148 -13.35 -9.55 -19.92
CA GLU A 148 -14.03 -9.51 -18.62
C GLU A 148 -15.38 -8.76 -18.68
N TYR A 149 -15.48 -7.73 -19.51
CA TYR A 149 -16.74 -7.04 -19.81
C TYR A 149 -17.61 -7.76 -20.86
N GLY A 150 -17.28 -9.00 -21.23
CA GLY A 150 -18.08 -9.84 -22.15
C GLY A 150 -18.02 -9.38 -23.61
N ARG A 151 -16.96 -8.68 -24.04
CA ARG A 151 -16.84 -8.15 -25.39
C ARG A 151 -16.09 -9.13 -26.30
N ALA A 152 -16.78 -9.68 -27.29
CA ALA A 152 -16.16 -10.51 -28.34
C ALA A 152 -15.46 -9.67 -29.44
N SER A 153 -15.90 -8.44 -29.65
CA SER A 153 -15.27 -7.49 -30.56
C SER A 153 -15.37 -6.07 -30.03
N ILE A 154 -14.31 -5.30 -30.25
CA ILE A 154 -14.15 -3.93 -29.76
C ILE A 154 -13.65 -3.00 -30.87
N VAL A 155 -14.02 -1.72 -30.73
CA VAL A 155 -13.29 -0.62 -31.35
C VAL A 155 -12.26 -0.15 -30.32
N LEU A 156 -10.99 -0.12 -30.70
CA LEU A 156 -9.89 0.24 -29.81
C LEU A 156 -9.14 1.46 -30.36
N ASP A 157 -9.02 2.50 -29.54
CA ASP A 157 -8.25 3.70 -29.88
C ASP A 157 -6.75 3.45 -29.69
N ALA A 158 -5.93 3.78 -30.71
CA ALA A 158 -4.48 3.64 -30.63
C ALA A 158 -3.86 4.42 -29.47
N ALA A 159 -4.46 5.56 -29.11
CA ALA A 159 -4.02 6.40 -28.00
C ALA A 159 -4.03 5.67 -26.65
N ARG A 160 -4.87 4.64 -26.48
CA ARG A 160 -4.93 3.81 -25.26
C ARG A 160 -3.76 2.82 -25.18
N LEU A 161 -3.18 2.46 -26.32
CA LEU A 161 -2.02 1.57 -26.43
C LEU A 161 -0.69 2.33 -26.36
N SER A 162 -0.64 3.53 -26.92
CA SER A 162 0.54 4.39 -26.97
C SER A 162 0.56 5.47 -25.88
N GLU A 163 -0.25 5.30 -24.83
CA GLU A 163 -0.34 6.27 -23.74
C GLU A 163 1.02 6.44 -23.07
N ASN A 164 1.38 7.67 -22.68
CA ASN A 164 2.61 7.90 -21.94
C ASN A 164 2.59 7.07 -20.64
N PRO A 165 3.64 6.31 -20.31
CA PRO A 165 3.59 5.36 -19.20
C PRO A 165 3.40 6.02 -17.83
N VAL A 166 3.91 7.24 -17.65
CA VAL A 166 3.69 8.01 -16.42
C VAL A 166 2.21 8.35 -16.25
N MET A 167 1.59 8.84 -17.33
CA MET A 167 0.17 9.17 -17.34
C MET A 167 -0.71 7.92 -17.20
N ARG A 168 -0.34 6.82 -17.88
CA ARG A 168 -1.06 5.55 -17.81
C ARG A 168 -1.07 4.99 -16.39
N LEU A 169 0.08 4.90 -15.73
CA LEU A 169 0.15 4.39 -14.36
C LEU A 169 -0.58 5.31 -13.38
N ALA A 170 -0.39 6.64 -13.46
CA ALA A 170 -1.11 7.59 -12.61
C ALA A 170 -2.64 7.48 -12.78
N ARG A 171 -3.11 7.31 -14.03
CA ARG A 171 -4.53 7.11 -14.35
C ARG A 171 -5.06 5.78 -13.83
N LEU A 172 -4.34 4.67 -14.04
CA LEU A 172 -4.72 3.35 -13.50
C LEU A 172 -4.82 3.39 -11.98
N ILE A 173 -3.87 4.04 -11.30
CA ILE A 173 -3.91 4.22 -9.85
C ILE A 173 -5.20 4.95 -9.43
N LYS A 174 -5.47 6.09 -10.08
CA LYS A 174 -6.61 6.96 -9.77
C LYS A 174 -7.97 6.31 -10.03
N ASP A 175 -8.13 5.69 -11.19
CA ASP A 175 -9.44 5.31 -11.74
C ASP A 175 -9.70 3.80 -11.67
N SER A 176 -8.75 2.99 -11.19
CA SER A 176 -8.92 1.53 -11.11
C SER A 176 -8.31 0.92 -9.86
N PHE A 177 -7.05 1.18 -9.54
CA PHE A 177 -6.37 0.46 -8.45
C PHE A 177 -6.94 0.83 -7.09
N TRP A 178 -7.22 2.11 -6.83
CA TRP A 178 -7.89 2.49 -5.58
C TRP A 178 -9.24 1.81 -5.40
N ASP A 179 -10.01 1.67 -6.48
CA ASP A 179 -11.31 1.00 -6.42
C ASP A 179 -11.12 -0.51 -6.20
N GLY A 180 -10.13 -1.12 -6.84
CA GLY A 180 -9.74 -2.53 -6.63
C GLY A 180 -9.19 -2.84 -5.24
N LEU A 181 -8.65 -1.84 -4.53
CA LEU A 181 -8.20 -1.94 -3.14
C LEU A 181 -9.24 -1.47 -2.12
N THR A 182 -10.38 -0.91 -2.55
CA THR A 182 -11.40 -0.43 -1.62
C THR A 182 -12.21 -1.62 -1.07
N ARG A 183 -12.42 -1.63 0.25
CA ARG A 183 -13.26 -2.61 0.97
C ARG A 183 -14.26 -1.88 1.86
N VAL A 184 -15.29 -2.63 2.26
CA VAL A 184 -16.24 -2.28 3.33
C VAL A 184 -16.39 -3.50 4.23
N ILE A 185 -16.68 -3.28 5.52
CA ILE A 185 -16.98 -4.37 6.45
C ILE A 185 -18.43 -4.20 6.91
N ASP A 186 -19.36 -4.86 6.22
CA ASP A 186 -20.77 -4.91 6.56
C ASP A 186 -21.43 -6.21 6.04
N GLY A 187 -22.74 -6.36 6.25
CA GLY A 187 -23.47 -7.58 5.92
C GLY A 187 -23.53 -7.91 4.42
N SER A 188 -23.18 -6.99 3.53
CA SER A 188 -23.21 -7.21 2.07
C SER A 188 -22.02 -8.02 1.55
N VAL A 189 -20.92 -8.05 2.30
CA VAL A 189 -19.65 -8.71 1.89
C VAL A 189 -19.06 -9.62 2.97
N ILE A 190 -19.75 -9.81 4.10
CA ILE A 190 -19.23 -10.50 5.28
C ILE A 190 -18.83 -11.96 5.00
N GLU A 191 -19.44 -12.61 4.00
CA GLU A 191 -19.07 -13.97 3.58
C GLU A 191 -17.66 -14.07 2.98
N VAL A 192 -17.15 -12.96 2.43
CA VAL A 192 -15.81 -12.84 1.84
C VAL A 192 -14.87 -12.22 2.87
N ALA A 193 -15.24 -11.05 3.41
CA ALA A 193 -14.39 -10.30 4.35
C ALA A 193 -14.20 -11.03 5.68
N GLY A 194 -15.23 -11.74 6.16
CA GLY A 194 -15.18 -12.46 7.43
C GLY A 194 -14.34 -13.73 7.39
N ARG A 195 -14.14 -14.34 6.21
CA ARG A 195 -13.26 -15.51 6.05
C ARG A 195 -11.81 -15.10 6.27
N ASP A 196 -11.07 -15.93 6.98
CA ASP A 196 -9.65 -15.72 7.24
C ASP A 196 -8.86 -16.85 6.59
N PRO A 197 -7.98 -16.55 5.62
CA PRO A 197 -7.09 -17.56 5.04
C PRO A 197 -6.09 -18.13 6.07
N LYS A 198 -5.95 -17.49 7.24
CA LYS A 198 -5.09 -17.90 8.36
C LYS A 198 -5.88 -18.57 9.49
N ASP A 199 -7.15 -18.95 9.24
CA ASP A 199 -7.92 -19.78 10.17
C ASP A 199 -7.57 -21.27 9.98
N TRP A 200 -6.69 -21.77 10.84
CA TRP A 200 -6.22 -23.16 10.85
C TRP A 200 -7.14 -24.11 11.65
N THR A 201 -8.33 -23.65 12.06
CA THR A 201 -9.25 -24.48 12.85
C THR A 201 -9.93 -25.56 11.99
N SER A 202 -10.54 -26.55 12.63
CA SER A 202 -11.20 -27.67 11.94
C SER A 202 -12.52 -27.33 11.25
N ASP A 203 -13.13 -26.18 11.57
CA ASP A 203 -14.37 -25.67 10.96
C ASP A 203 -14.24 -24.15 10.74
N PRO A 204 -13.40 -23.73 9.76
CA PRO A 204 -13.17 -22.33 9.48
C PRO A 204 -14.44 -21.70 8.92
N ARG A 205 -14.88 -20.60 9.53
CA ARG A 205 -16.11 -19.91 9.16
C ARG A 205 -15.99 -18.40 9.37
N PRO A 206 -16.73 -17.58 8.63
CA PRO A 206 -16.70 -16.14 8.83
C PRO A 206 -17.15 -15.81 10.26
N ARG A 207 -16.33 -15.02 10.96
CA ARG A 207 -16.59 -14.61 12.35
C ARG A 207 -16.31 -13.14 12.51
N ILE A 208 -17.17 -12.44 13.25
CA ILE A 208 -16.99 -11.05 13.62
C ILE A 208 -17.14 -10.84 15.13
N TYR A 209 -16.19 -10.10 15.70
CA TYR A 209 -16.15 -9.72 17.10
C TYR A 209 -16.57 -8.28 17.27
N ILE A 210 -17.56 -8.05 18.14
CA ILE A 210 -18.18 -6.74 18.37
C ILE A 210 -17.81 -6.23 19.77
N PRO A 211 -17.31 -4.98 19.90
CA PRO A 211 -17.03 -4.39 21.20
C PRO A 211 -18.32 -4.09 21.97
N ARG A 212 -18.25 -4.18 23.29
CA ARG A 212 -19.39 -3.87 24.19
C ARG A 212 -19.92 -2.45 24.06
N GLY A 213 -19.07 -1.52 23.59
CA GLY A 213 -19.43 -0.12 23.35
C GLY A 213 -20.16 0.16 22.04
N ALA A 214 -20.49 -0.85 21.23
CA ALA A 214 -21.22 -0.72 19.96
C ALA A 214 -22.34 -1.77 19.83
N PRO A 215 -23.31 -1.81 20.77
CA PRO A 215 -24.36 -2.83 20.77
C PRO A 215 -25.23 -2.84 19.51
N GLU A 216 -25.43 -1.67 18.88
CA GLU A 216 -26.14 -1.54 17.62
C GLU A 216 -25.49 -2.33 16.47
N GLN A 217 -24.16 -2.47 16.47
CA GLN A 217 -23.47 -3.30 15.47
C GLN A 217 -23.71 -4.80 15.75
N PHE A 218 -23.79 -5.21 17.02
CA PHE A 218 -24.10 -6.60 17.37
C PHE A 218 -25.49 -7.00 16.92
N GLU A 219 -26.48 -6.14 17.12
CA GLU A 219 -27.85 -6.31 16.61
C GLU A 219 -27.86 -6.41 15.09
N TYR A 220 -27.12 -5.53 14.40
CA TYR A 220 -26.99 -5.54 12.95
C TYR A 220 -26.41 -6.86 12.42
N TYR A 221 -25.24 -7.29 12.90
CA TYR A 221 -24.61 -8.52 12.38
C TYR A 221 -25.40 -9.78 12.78
N THR A 222 -26.08 -9.76 13.93
CA THR A 222 -26.99 -10.85 14.32
C THR A 222 -28.17 -10.96 13.37
N LYS A 223 -28.77 -9.82 12.97
CA LYS A 223 -29.79 -9.78 11.92
C LYS A 223 -29.25 -10.34 10.60
N VAL A 224 -28.04 -9.93 10.19
CA VAL A 224 -27.38 -10.47 8.98
C VAL A 224 -27.20 -12.00 9.05
N ALA A 225 -26.77 -12.53 10.20
CA ALA A 225 -26.60 -13.97 10.39
C ALA A 225 -27.93 -14.73 10.30
N ASN A 226 -29.01 -14.18 10.87
CA ASN A 226 -30.36 -14.75 10.82
C ASN A 226 -30.98 -14.68 9.42
N ASP A 227 -30.79 -13.58 8.70
CA ASP A 227 -31.31 -13.37 7.35
C ASP A 227 -30.54 -14.22 6.31
N ARG A 228 -29.28 -14.58 6.60
CA ARG A 228 -28.39 -15.34 5.70
C ARG A 228 -27.77 -16.58 6.41
N PRO A 229 -28.57 -17.57 6.84
CA PRO A 229 -28.07 -18.71 7.62
C PRO A 229 -27.03 -19.57 6.88
N ASN A 230 -27.07 -19.58 5.55
CA ASN A 230 -26.10 -20.30 4.70
C ASN A 230 -24.67 -19.76 4.83
N VAL A 231 -24.49 -18.51 5.27
CA VAL A 231 -23.15 -17.92 5.48
C VAL A 231 -22.48 -18.52 6.72
N ARG A 232 -23.25 -19.05 7.68
CA ARG A 232 -22.76 -19.55 8.98
C ARG A 232 -21.91 -18.50 9.71
N LEU A 233 -22.35 -17.24 9.69
CA LEU A 233 -21.66 -16.13 10.35
C LEU A 233 -21.73 -16.26 11.87
N ASP A 234 -20.56 -16.37 12.51
CA ASP A 234 -20.46 -16.29 13.97
C ASP A 234 -20.36 -14.83 14.41
N VAL A 235 -21.34 -14.35 15.18
CA VAL A 235 -21.33 -13.00 15.77
C VAL A 235 -21.00 -13.13 17.25
N CYS A 236 -19.86 -12.57 17.66
CA CYS A 236 -19.31 -12.76 19.00
C CYS A 236 -19.15 -11.42 19.70
N TRP A 237 -19.50 -11.37 20.99
CA TRP A 237 -19.10 -10.25 21.84
C TRP A 237 -17.62 -10.35 22.19
N LEU A 238 -16.94 -9.21 22.19
CA LEU A 238 -15.68 -9.07 22.90
C LEU A 238 -15.90 -9.02 24.42
N PRO A 239 -14.90 -9.45 25.22
CA PRO A 239 -14.93 -9.21 26.66
C PRO A 239 -14.93 -7.71 26.95
N GLU A 240 -15.46 -7.30 28.12
CA GLU A 240 -15.43 -5.89 28.54
C GLU A 240 -14.01 -5.36 28.67
N LYS A 241 -13.09 -6.20 29.17
CA LYS A 241 -11.66 -5.91 29.22
C LYS A 241 -10.93 -6.91 28.33
N ILE A 242 -10.24 -6.39 27.32
CA ILE A 242 -9.42 -7.19 26.41
C ILE A 242 -8.07 -7.42 27.09
N THR A 243 -7.81 -8.64 27.55
CA THR A 243 -6.52 -9.03 28.13
C THR A 243 -5.71 -9.90 27.16
N PRO A 244 -4.38 -9.98 27.31
CA PRO A 244 -3.55 -10.88 26.52
C PRO A 244 -4.02 -12.35 26.56
N GLU A 245 -4.53 -12.83 27.69
CA GLU A 245 -5.10 -14.17 27.83
C GLU A 245 -6.36 -14.34 26.99
N ALA A 246 -7.26 -13.34 27.01
CA ALA A 246 -8.47 -13.39 26.19
C ALA A 246 -8.13 -13.39 24.68
N VAL A 247 -7.10 -12.62 24.28
CA VAL A 247 -6.60 -12.63 22.89
C VAL A 247 -6.06 -14.01 22.51
N ARG A 248 -5.24 -14.63 23.36
CA ARG A 248 -4.75 -16.00 23.16
C ARG A 248 -5.92 -16.99 23.02
N ASP A 249 -6.92 -16.91 23.88
CA ASP A 249 -8.05 -17.86 23.87
C ASP A 249 -8.90 -17.73 22.59
N MET A 250 -8.95 -16.53 22.01
CA MET A 250 -9.57 -16.29 20.71
C MET A 250 -8.79 -16.91 19.54
N ASN A 251 -7.57 -17.41 19.71
CA ASN A 251 -6.85 -18.12 18.65
C ASN A 251 -7.54 -19.42 18.24
N ALA A 252 -8.34 -20.02 19.13
CA ALA A 252 -9.16 -21.19 18.79
C ALA A 252 -10.38 -20.83 17.92
N LYS A 253 -10.70 -19.53 17.81
CA LYS A 253 -11.83 -18.98 17.04
C LYS A 253 -11.45 -17.60 16.48
N PRO A 254 -10.52 -17.51 15.53
CA PRO A 254 -10.11 -16.23 14.96
C PRO A 254 -11.31 -15.55 14.27
N GLY A 255 -11.25 -14.23 14.14
CA GLY A 255 -12.34 -13.48 13.52
C GLY A 255 -11.96 -12.04 13.23
N LEU A 256 -12.74 -11.43 12.33
CA LEU A 256 -12.66 -10.02 12.00
C LEU A 256 -13.15 -9.18 13.19
N LEU A 257 -12.63 -7.98 13.34
CA LEU A 257 -13.11 -7.01 14.33
C LEU A 257 -14.04 -6.00 13.66
N ALA A 258 -15.12 -5.65 14.35
CA ALA A 258 -15.97 -4.54 13.95
C ALA A 258 -15.16 -3.24 13.80
N ILE A 259 -15.57 -2.38 12.88
CA ILE A 259 -15.03 -1.04 12.68
C ILE A 259 -16.16 -0.04 12.53
N GLU A 260 -15.83 1.26 12.41
CA GLU A 260 -16.82 2.32 12.29
C GLU A 260 -17.84 2.07 11.18
N MET A 261 -19.11 2.35 11.47
CA MET A 261 -20.23 2.22 10.54
C MET A 261 -21.06 3.50 10.57
N GLU A 262 -21.68 3.86 9.45
CA GLU A 262 -22.63 4.97 9.39
C GLU A 262 -24.07 4.48 9.49
N LYS A 263 -24.93 5.30 10.12
CA LYS A 263 -26.37 5.10 10.11
C LYS A 263 -26.94 5.65 8.81
N VAL A 264 -27.59 4.80 8.04
CA VAL A 264 -28.22 5.16 6.76
C VAL A 264 -29.68 4.75 6.76
N LYS A 265 -30.49 5.45 5.96
CA LYS A 265 -31.88 5.06 5.73
C LYS A 265 -31.91 4.08 4.56
N ASP A 266 -32.42 2.88 4.78
CA ASP A 266 -32.59 1.87 3.74
C ASP A 266 -33.53 2.43 2.65
N PRO A 267 -33.12 2.48 1.38
CA PRO A 267 -33.92 3.07 0.31
C PRO A 267 -35.15 2.23 -0.04
N THR A 268 -35.16 0.94 0.31
CA THR A 268 -36.24 0.00 0.03
C THR A 268 -37.26 -0.04 1.15
N THR A 269 -36.82 -0.17 2.40
CA THR A 269 -37.71 -0.30 3.56
C THR A 269 -38.04 1.04 4.21
N GLY A 270 -37.18 2.06 4.02
CA GLY A 270 -37.27 3.34 4.71
C GLY A 270 -36.84 3.29 6.19
N GLU A 271 -36.40 2.15 6.69
CA GLU A 271 -35.92 1.98 8.07
C GLU A 271 -34.46 2.45 8.21
N MET A 272 -34.06 2.79 9.43
CA MET A 272 -32.65 3.08 9.72
C MET A 272 -31.87 1.77 9.85
N THR A 273 -30.73 1.67 9.18
CA THR A 273 -29.81 0.54 9.22
C THR A 273 -28.36 1.04 9.31
N LEU A 274 -27.40 0.11 9.41
CA LEU A 274 -25.97 0.40 9.40
C LEU A 274 -25.33 0.03 8.06
N LYS A 275 -24.34 0.81 7.66
CA LYS A 275 -23.50 0.58 6.49
C LYS A 275 -22.04 0.78 6.85
N GLY A 276 -21.17 -0.10 6.35
CA GLY A 276 -19.73 0.02 6.59
C GLY A 276 -19.16 1.25 5.87
N LEU A 277 -18.30 2.01 6.56
CA LEU A 277 -17.51 3.02 5.87
C LEU A 277 -16.43 2.34 5.01
N PRO A 278 -16.09 2.89 3.84
CA PRO A 278 -15.09 2.29 2.96
C PRO A 278 -13.67 2.58 3.46
N PHE A 279 -12.74 1.67 3.20
CA PHE A 279 -11.32 1.84 3.45
C PHE A 279 -10.47 1.15 2.37
N VAL A 280 -9.18 1.43 2.35
CA VAL A 280 -8.23 0.82 1.41
C VAL A 280 -7.41 -0.25 2.12
N VAL A 281 -7.18 -1.36 1.44
CA VAL A 281 -6.27 -2.43 1.88
C VAL A 281 -4.92 -2.31 1.19
N PRO A 282 -3.82 -2.84 1.77
CA PRO A 282 -2.49 -2.75 1.16
C PRO A 282 -2.39 -3.45 -0.21
N GLY A 283 -3.18 -4.49 -0.46
CA GLY A 283 -3.10 -5.29 -1.68
C GLY A 283 -4.32 -6.19 -1.85
N GLY A 284 -4.58 -6.67 -3.07
CA GLY A 284 -5.81 -7.37 -3.43
C GLY A 284 -6.14 -8.61 -2.57
N ARG A 285 -5.12 -9.28 -2.02
CA ARG A 285 -5.26 -10.47 -1.15
C ARG A 285 -5.79 -10.18 0.25
N PHE A 286 -5.68 -8.92 0.71
CA PHE A 286 -6.03 -8.53 2.07
C PHE A 286 -7.49 -8.07 2.16
N ASN A 287 -8.10 -8.27 3.32
CA ASN A 287 -9.47 -7.80 3.61
C ASN A 287 -9.55 -6.97 4.91
N GLU A 288 -8.41 -6.75 5.56
CA GLU A 288 -8.29 -6.06 6.83
C GLU A 288 -7.80 -4.63 6.64
N LEU A 289 -8.25 -3.71 7.50
CA LEU A 289 -7.65 -2.39 7.63
C LEU A 289 -6.31 -2.53 8.36
N TYR A 290 -5.22 -2.06 7.76
CA TYR A 290 -3.89 -2.03 8.36
C TYR A 290 -3.58 -0.65 8.98
N GLY A 291 -2.64 -0.58 9.92
CA GLY A 291 -2.32 0.64 10.65
C GLY A 291 -1.57 1.67 9.79
N TRP A 292 -0.27 1.48 9.60
CA TRP A 292 0.59 2.52 9.00
C TRP A 292 0.48 2.61 7.46
N ASP A 293 0.10 1.53 6.77
CA ASP A 293 -0.19 1.52 5.33
C ASP A 293 -1.25 2.56 4.98
N SER A 294 -2.33 2.64 5.77
CA SER A 294 -3.43 3.55 5.53
C SER A 294 -3.06 5.03 5.62
N TYR A 295 -2.00 5.39 6.36
CA TYR A 295 -1.48 6.75 6.30
C TYR A 295 -0.82 7.02 4.94
N MET A 296 0.01 6.10 4.45
CA MET A 296 0.67 6.24 3.14
C MET A 296 -0.38 6.28 2.02
N GLU A 297 -1.34 5.36 2.05
CA GLU A 297 -2.49 5.34 1.13
C GLU A 297 -3.26 6.65 1.16
N SER A 298 -3.51 7.23 2.35
CA SER A 298 -4.21 8.51 2.48
C SER A 298 -3.49 9.66 1.76
N LEU A 299 -2.15 9.67 1.74
CA LEU A 299 -1.40 10.66 0.97
C LEU A 299 -1.71 10.55 -0.53
N GLY A 300 -1.74 9.32 -1.06
CA GLY A 300 -2.09 9.05 -2.45
C GLY A 300 -3.55 9.33 -2.79
N LEU A 301 -4.47 8.96 -1.89
CA LEU A 301 -5.91 9.23 -2.03
C LEU A 301 -6.18 10.74 -2.08
N ILE A 302 -5.56 11.51 -1.18
CA ILE A 302 -5.68 12.97 -1.15
C ILE A 302 -5.10 13.58 -2.44
N ALA A 303 -3.94 13.11 -2.90
CA ALA A 303 -3.34 13.56 -4.17
C ALA A 303 -4.28 13.31 -5.37
N ASN A 304 -5.03 12.22 -5.35
CA ASN A 304 -6.01 11.86 -6.38
C ASN A 304 -7.42 12.44 -6.13
N GLY A 305 -7.63 13.24 -5.08
CA GLY A 305 -8.92 13.86 -4.75
C GLY A 305 -9.94 12.92 -4.11
N LYS A 306 -9.57 11.70 -3.70
CA LYS A 306 -10.42 10.72 -3.00
C LYS A 306 -10.44 10.95 -1.48
N VAL A 307 -10.69 12.20 -1.06
CA VAL A 307 -10.55 12.65 0.35
C VAL A 307 -11.51 11.91 1.30
N GLU A 308 -12.74 11.63 0.88
CA GLU A 308 -13.73 10.92 1.72
C GLU A 308 -13.29 9.50 2.10
N LEU A 309 -12.48 8.84 1.26
CA LEU A 309 -11.94 7.52 1.58
C LEU A 309 -10.87 7.61 2.67
N ALA A 310 -9.96 8.59 2.59
CA ALA A 310 -8.98 8.86 3.64
C ALA A 310 -9.65 9.26 4.98
N LYS A 311 -10.71 10.07 4.91
CA LYS A 311 -11.53 10.45 6.08
C LYS A 311 -12.16 9.24 6.76
N SER A 312 -12.72 8.31 5.99
CA SER A 312 -13.31 7.07 6.50
C SER A 312 -12.28 6.22 7.26
N MET A 313 -11.05 6.11 6.74
CA MET A 313 -9.96 5.41 7.43
C MET A 313 -9.57 6.07 8.76
N VAL A 314 -9.54 7.40 8.84
CA VAL A 314 -9.33 8.12 10.11
C VAL A 314 -10.44 7.80 11.11
N GLN A 315 -11.69 7.72 10.66
CA GLN A 315 -12.83 7.37 11.52
C GLN A 315 -12.71 5.92 12.03
N HIS A 316 -12.29 4.98 11.19
CA HIS A 316 -11.99 3.61 11.64
C HIS A 316 -10.89 3.55 12.69
N PHE A 317 -9.82 4.36 12.57
CA PHE A 317 -8.79 4.43 13.60
C PHE A 317 -9.31 5.03 14.90
N CYS A 318 -10.17 6.06 14.83
CA CYS A 318 -10.84 6.60 16.02
C CYS A 318 -11.69 5.53 16.71
N PHE A 319 -12.44 4.74 15.94
CA PHE A 319 -13.20 3.60 16.45
C PHE A 319 -12.30 2.55 17.11
N CYS A 320 -11.21 2.17 16.46
CA CYS A 320 -10.25 1.20 16.99
C CYS A 320 -9.64 1.68 18.32
N ILE A 321 -9.24 2.94 18.42
CA ILE A 321 -8.71 3.48 19.67
C ILE A 321 -9.79 3.55 20.76
N LYS A 322 -11.01 3.96 20.39
CA LYS A 322 -12.13 4.04 21.34
C LYS A 322 -12.43 2.67 21.95
N HIS A 323 -12.50 1.61 21.14
CA HIS A 323 -13.01 0.30 21.54
C HIS A 323 -11.93 -0.76 21.81
N TYR A 324 -10.77 -0.67 21.15
CA TYR A 324 -9.65 -1.62 21.27
C TYR A 324 -8.41 -1.01 21.95
N GLY A 325 -8.48 0.29 22.26
CA GLY A 325 -7.47 1.05 22.99
C GLY A 325 -6.27 1.51 22.16
N LYS A 326 -6.16 1.08 20.90
CA LYS A 326 -5.04 1.38 20.00
C LYS A 326 -5.44 1.22 18.53
N ILE A 327 -4.70 1.84 17.61
CA ILE A 327 -4.67 1.40 16.22
C ILE A 327 -4.05 0.00 16.19
N LEU A 328 -4.70 -0.94 15.51
CA LEU A 328 -4.27 -2.32 15.43
C LEU A 328 -3.31 -2.51 14.24
N ASN A 329 -2.49 -3.56 14.31
CA ASN A 329 -1.70 -3.98 13.15
C ASN A 329 -2.62 -4.27 11.95
N ALA A 330 -3.63 -5.12 12.15
CA ALA A 330 -4.79 -5.23 11.28
C ALA A 330 -6.06 -5.57 12.08
N THR A 331 -7.25 -5.42 11.49
CA THR A 331 -8.54 -5.59 12.19
C THR A 331 -8.98 -7.05 12.38
N ARG A 332 -8.12 -7.90 12.97
CA ARG A 332 -8.42 -9.30 13.37
C ARG A 332 -8.13 -9.54 14.84
N SER A 333 -8.80 -10.52 15.45
CA SER A 333 -8.71 -10.82 16.88
C SER A 333 -7.27 -11.04 17.38
N TYR A 334 -6.43 -11.75 16.64
CA TYR A 334 -5.03 -12.04 17.01
C TYR A 334 -4.10 -10.81 16.93
N TYR A 335 -4.57 -9.68 16.40
CA TYR A 335 -3.84 -8.40 16.43
C TYR A 335 -4.26 -7.48 17.59
N LEU A 336 -5.24 -7.84 18.44
CA LEU A 336 -5.72 -6.99 19.53
C LEU A 336 -4.63 -6.55 20.54
N SER A 337 -3.57 -7.35 20.68
CA SER A 337 -2.40 -7.05 21.53
C SER A 337 -1.31 -6.24 20.82
N ARG A 338 -1.43 -6.00 19.51
CA ARG A 338 -0.36 -5.45 18.66
C ARG A 338 -0.82 -4.24 17.84
N SER A 339 0.01 -3.20 17.84
CA SER A 339 -0.22 -1.97 17.06
C SER A 339 0.66 -1.93 15.80
N GLN A 340 0.82 -0.74 15.23
CA GLN A 340 1.75 -0.39 14.15
C GLN A 340 2.22 1.07 14.31
N PRO A 341 3.23 1.55 13.55
CA PRO A 341 3.76 2.91 13.69
C PRO A 341 2.66 4.01 13.64
N PRO A 342 2.59 4.91 14.64
CA PRO A 342 1.43 5.81 14.80
C PRO A 342 1.50 7.07 13.93
N PHE A 343 0.54 7.24 13.01
CA PHE A 343 0.44 8.40 12.09
C PHE A 343 -0.90 9.18 12.17
N LEU A 344 -1.78 8.87 13.13
CA LEU A 344 -3.16 9.39 13.15
C LEU A 344 -3.24 10.92 13.12
N THR A 345 -2.35 11.60 13.85
CA THR A 345 -2.37 13.07 13.97
C THR A 345 -2.12 13.76 12.63
N ASP A 346 -1.05 13.40 11.92
CA ASP A 346 -0.75 13.96 10.60
C ASP A 346 -1.80 13.56 9.57
N MET A 347 -2.26 12.30 9.59
CA MET A 347 -3.33 11.80 8.73
C MET A 347 -4.62 12.62 8.87
N ALA A 348 -5.07 12.84 10.10
CA ALA A 348 -6.29 13.58 10.39
C ALA A 348 -6.16 15.07 10.02
N ILE A 349 -5.01 15.68 10.27
CA ILE A 349 -4.73 17.08 9.88
C ILE A 349 -4.80 17.24 8.37
N ARG A 350 -4.16 16.35 7.60
CA ARG A 350 -4.16 16.41 6.13
C ARG A 350 -5.55 16.23 5.54
N VAL A 351 -6.36 15.34 6.11
CA VAL A 351 -7.77 15.22 5.72
C VAL A 351 -8.52 16.50 6.07
N TYR A 352 -8.37 17.00 7.29
CA TYR A 352 -9.03 18.22 7.76
C TYR A 352 -8.71 19.43 6.87
N GLU A 353 -7.47 19.60 6.43
CA GLU A 353 -7.05 20.67 5.50
C GLU A 353 -7.77 20.63 4.15
N LYS A 354 -8.36 19.48 3.76
CA LYS A 354 -9.16 19.33 2.54
C LYS A 354 -10.65 19.49 2.76
N ILE A 355 -11.13 19.30 3.98
CA ILE A 355 -12.56 19.33 4.34
C ILE A 355 -12.89 20.47 5.31
N ASP A 356 -12.00 21.43 5.56
CA ASP A 356 -12.13 22.43 6.64
C ASP A 356 -13.41 23.28 6.56
N ARG A 357 -14.01 23.36 5.38
CA ARG A 357 -15.26 24.05 5.07
C ARG A 357 -16.51 23.17 5.18
N ASP A 358 -16.33 21.85 5.32
CA ASP A 358 -17.44 20.90 5.38
C ASP A 358 -18.12 20.92 6.75
N PRO A 359 -19.45 20.72 6.81
CA PRO A 359 -20.16 20.53 8.07
C PRO A 359 -19.55 19.38 8.88
N GLY A 360 -19.21 19.66 10.14
CA GLY A 360 -18.64 18.65 11.04
C GLY A 360 -17.13 18.42 10.91
N ALA A 361 -16.41 19.13 10.01
CA ALA A 361 -14.96 18.96 9.85
C ALA A 361 -14.17 19.23 11.15
N LYS A 362 -14.58 20.24 11.90
CA LYS A 362 -13.97 20.56 13.21
C LYS A 362 -14.20 19.45 14.23
N GLU A 363 -15.36 18.80 14.18
CA GLU A 363 -15.72 17.69 15.08
C GLU A 363 -14.98 16.40 14.70
N PHE A 364 -14.79 16.16 13.40
CA PHE A 364 -13.90 15.11 12.87
C PHE A 364 -12.48 15.29 13.43
N LEU A 365 -11.89 16.48 13.28
CA LEU A 365 -10.55 16.76 13.81
C LEU A 365 -10.51 16.61 15.33
N ARG A 366 -11.52 17.10 16.05
CA ARG A 366 -11.63 16.98 17.51
C ARG A 366 -11.61 15.52 17.94
N THR A 367 -12.40 14.67 17.30
CA THR A 367 -12.47 13.22 17.59
C THR A 367 -11.13 12.54 17.33
N ALA A 368 -10.48 12.84 16.20
CA ALA A 368 -9.17 12.28 15.89
C ALA A 368 -8.09 12.69 16.90
N ILE A 369 -8.08 13.95 17.34
CA ILE A 369 -7.13 14.43 18.36
C ILE A 369 -7.41 13.81 19.73
N LEU A 370 -8.67 13.64 20.12
CA LEU A 370 -9.02 12.92 21.36
C LEU A 370 -8.56 11.45 21.31
N ALA A 371 -8.79 10.77 20.18
CA ALA A 371 -8.30 9.42 19.97
C ALA A 371 -6.76 9.37 20.05
N ALA A 372 -6.05 10.29 19.38
CA ALA A 372 -4.59 10.36 19.45
C ALA A 372 -4.05 10.61 20.87
N ILE A 373 -4.71 11.46 21.66
CA ILE A 373 -4.35 11.71 23.07
C ILE A 373 -4.53 10.44 23.89
N LYS A 374 -5.65 9.74 23.74
CA LYS A 374 -5.91 8.44 24.38
C LYS A 374 -4.81 7.44 24.02
N GLU A 375 -4.55 7.23 22.73
CA GLU A 375 -3.54 6.31 22.23
C GLU A 375 -2.13 6.65 22.74
N TYR A 376 -1.75 7.93 22.72
CA TYR A 376 -0.47 8.40 23.24
C TYR A 376 -0.28 8.01 24.71
N HIS A 377 -1.30 8.23 25.55
CA HIS A 377 -1.23 7.99 26.99
C HIS A 377 -1.38 6.53 27.39
N SER A 378 -2.28 5.77 26.75
CA SER A 378 -2.56 4.38 27.15
C SER A 378 -1.74 3.33 26.41
N VAL A 379 -1.05 3.69 25.33
CA VAL A 379 -0.27 2.74 24.52
C VAL A 379 1.20 3.11 24.51
N TRP A 380 1.54 4.27 23.94
CA TRP A 380 2.91 4.58 23.57
C TRP A 380 3.74 5.13 24.73
N THR A 381 3.12 5.90 25.63
CA THR A 381 3.76 6.42 26.85
C THR A 381 3.31 5.69 28.12
N ALA A 382 2.68 4.52 27.95
CA ALA A 382 2.41 3.58 29.03
C ALA A 382 3.46 2.45 29.04
N GLN A 383 3.68 1.85 30.21
CA GLN A 383 4.41 0.60 30.30
C GLN A 383 3.59 -0.54 29.64
N PRO A 384 4.24 -1.52 28.98
CA PRO A 384 5.69 -1.75 28.94
C PRO A 384 6.45 -0.99 27.83
N ARG A 385 5.77 -0.28 26.92
CA ARG A 385 6.41 0.43 25.80
C ARG A 385 7.30 1.59 26.27
N PHE A 386 6.81 2.37 27.22
CA PHE A 386 7.56 3.48 27.81
C PHE A 386 8.73 2.99 28.66
N ASP A 387 9.91 3.55 28.42
CA ASP A 387 11.10 3.38 29.27
C ASP A 387 11.28 4.60 30.19
N PRO A 388 11.07 4.47 31.51
CA PRO A 388 11.20 5.60 32.44
C PRO A 388 12.63 6.15 32.55
N ALA A 389 13.65 5.34 32.24
CA ALA A 389 15.05 5.74 32.40
C ALA A 389 15.48 6.76 31.33
N THR A 390 15.10 6.52 30.07
CA THR A 390 15.39 7.43 28.95
C THR A 390 14.28 8.46 28.72
N GLY A 391 13.04 8.14 29.10
CA GLY A 391 11.86 8.92 28.73
C GLY A 391 11.41 8.70 27.28
N LEU A 392 11.94 7.66 26.60
CA LEU A 392 11.59 7.27 25.25
C LEU A 392 10.68 6.02 25.25
N SER A 393 10.10 5.71 24.10
CA SER A 393 9.21 4.57 23.90
C SER A 393 9.82 3.52 22.97
N ARG A 394 9.38 2.28 23.12
CA ARG A 394 9.81 1.09 22.37
C ARG A 394 8.61 0.38 21.79
N TYR A 395 8.80 -0.30 20.67
CA TYR A 395 7.85 -1.32 20.22
C TYR A 395 7.93 -2.51 21.17
N ARG A 396 7.00 -2.61 22.11
CA ARG A 396 7.00 -3.65 23.15
C ARG A 396 5.57 -4.08 23.41
N PRO A 397 4.95 -4.81 22.47
CA PRO A 397 3.57 -5.23 22.58
C PRO A 397 3.36 -6.22 23.73
N GLU A 398 2.11 -6.27 24.17
CA GLU A 398 1.64 -7.33 25.06
C GLU A 398 1.34 -8.59 24.23
N GLY A 399 0.93 -9.68 24.88
CA GLY A 399 0.59 -10.94 24.22
C GLY A 399 1.47 -12.09 24.69
N PHE A 400 0.92 -13.30 24.64
CA PHE A 400 1.56 -14.53 25.11
C PHE A 400 1.52 -15.61 24.05
N GLY A 401 2.47 -16.53 24.15
CA GLY A 401 2.54 -17.69 23.28
C GLY A 401 3.06 -17.38 21.88
N VAL A 402 2.89 -18.38 21.02
CA VAL A 402 3.27 -18.36 19.61
C VAL A 402 2.23 -17.57 18.80
N PRO A 403 2.64 -16.62 17.94
CA PRO A 403 1.74 -15.92 17.04
C PRO A 403 0.96 -16.91 16.15
N PRO A 404 -0.39 -16.90 16.16
CA PRO A 404 -1.20 -17.90 15.45
C PRO A 404 -1.29 -17.65 13.93
N GLU A 405 -0.98 -16.43 13.48
CA GLU A 405 -1.21 -15.99 12.11
C GLU A 405 -0.08 -16.36 11.13
N THR A 406 1.00 -16.94 11.64
CA THR A 406 2.11 -17.43 10.81
C THR A 406 1.77 -18.77 10.17
N GLU A 407 2.51 -19.15 9.14
CA GLU A 407 2.47 -20.51 8.60
C GLU A 407 2.76 -21.53 9.70
N ALA A 408 2.12 -22.70 9.64
CA ALA A 408 2.21 -23.72 10.68
C ALA A 408 3.65 -24.19 10.97
N THR A 409 4.52 -24.15 9.95
CA THR A 409 5.92 -24.60 10.04
C THR A 409 6.90 -23.48 10.41
N HIS A 410 6.44 -22.22 10.48
CA HIS A 410 7.31 -21.05 10.58
C HIS A 410 8.21 -21.09 11.81
N PHE A 411 7.69 -21.49 12.97
CA PHE A 411 8.43 -21.55 14.24
C PHE A 411 8.89 -22.97 14.62
N THR A 412 8.71 -23.97 13.75
CA THR A 412 9.02 -25.37 14.08
C THR A 412 10.46 -25.55 14.53
N HIS A 413 11.41 -24.96 13.78
CA HIS A 413 12.84 -25.02 14.08
C HIS A 413 13.23 -24.35 15.41
N ILE A 414 12.45 -23.38 15.89
CA ILE A 414 12.65 -22.71 17.19
C ILE A 414 12.05 -23.52 18.33
N LEU A 415 10.87 -24.10 18.13
CA LEU A 415 10.08 -24.74 19.18
C LEU A 415 10.44 -26.22 19.41
N GLU A 416 10.87 -26.95 18.37
CA GLU A 416 11.23 -28.37 18.46
C GLU A 416 12.30 -28.69 19.52
N PRO A 417 13.40 -27.93 19.65
CA PRO A 417 14.39 -28.17 20.71
C PRO A 417 13.79 -28.11 22.12
N TYR A 418 12.84 -27.20 22.35
CA TYR A 418 12.17 -27.03 23.64
C TYR A 418 11.12 -28.10 23.88
N ALA A 419 10.41 -28.56 22.84
CA ALA A 419 9.52 -29.71 22.94
C ALA A 419 10.28 -30.98 23.37
N LYS A 420 11.44 -31.24 22.73
CA LYS A 420 12.34 -32.35 23.10
C LYS A 420 12.87 -32.21 24.53
N LYS A 421 13.30 -31.00 24.93
CA LYS A 421 13.76 -30.69 26.30
C LYS A 421 12.68 -31.00 27.35
N ASN A 422 11.41 -30.76 27.04
CA ASN A 422 10.28 -30.96 27.96
C ASN A 422 9.63 -32.35 27.84
N ASN A 423 10.16 -33.26 27.01
CA ASN A 423 9.60 -34.60 26.76
C ASN A 423 8.13 -34.56 26.30
N MET A 424 7.78 -33.60 25.44
CA MET A 424 6.43 -33.44 24.88
C MET A 424 6.46 -33.58 23.36
N THR A 425 5.33 -33.92 22.74
CA THR A 425 5.17 -33.72 21.30
C THR A 425 5.17 -32.23 20.95
N PHE A 426 5.33 -31.91 19.67
CA PHE A 426 5.35 -30.52 19.21
C PHE A 426 4.04 -29.80 19.57
N GLU A 427 2.90 -30.42 19.27
CA GLU A 427 1.57 -29.86 19.52
C GLU A 427 1.29 -29.71 21.02
N GLU A 428 1.65 -30.72 21.82
CA GLU A 428 1.51 -30.68 23.28
C GLU A 428 2.35 -29.55 23.89
N PHE A 429 3.59 -29.40 23.43
CA PHE A 429 4.48 -28.34 23.90
C PHE A 429 3.93 -26.96 23.55
N VAL A 430 3.53 -26.73 22.29
CA VAL A 430 2.96 -25.45 21.86
C VAL A 430 1.73 -25.09 22.69
N GLN A 431 0.84 -26.06 22.93
CA GLN A 431 -0.31 -25.84 23.80
C GLN A 431 0.11 -25.53 25.24
N ALA A 432 1.01 -26.33 25.83
CA ALA A 432 1.48 -26.13 27.20
C ALA A 432 2.18 -24.77 27.38
N TYR A 433 2.97 -24.34 26.39
CA TYR A 433 3.64 -23.05 26.34
C TYR A 433 2.63 -21.89 26.22
N ASN A 434 1.71 -21.95 25.26
CA ASN A 434 0.68 -20.92 25.06
C ASN A 434 -0.18 -20.73 26.33
N TYR A 435 -0.52 -21.81 27.01
CA TYR A 435 -1.29 -21.79 28.26
C TYR A 435 -0.43 -21.60 29.52
N ARG A 436 0.89 -21.36 29.37
CA ARG A 436 1.84 -21.13 30.48
C ARG A 436 1.89 -22.26 31.51
N LYS A 437 1.59 -23.48 31.08
CA LYS A 437 1.80 -24.71 31.87
C LYS A 437 3.28 -25.09 31.90
N VAL A 438 4.04 -24.67 30.90
CA VAL A 438 5.50 -24.71 30.82
C VAL A 438 6.01 -23.28 30.73
N SER A 439 7.15 -23.00 31.39
CA SER A 439 7.80 -21.69 31.36
C SER A 439 9.20 -21.82 30.76
N GLU A 440 9.44 -21.10 29.67
CA GLU A 440 10.72 -21.04 28.97
C GLU A 440 11.04 -19.55 28.73
N PRO A 441 11.76 -18.89 29.65
CA PRO A 441 12.02 -17.44 29.57
C PRO A 441 12.73 -17.00 28.29
N GLU A 442 13.60 -17.84 27.73
CA GLU A 442 14.29 -17.58 26.47
C GLU A 442 13.32 -17.54 25.28
N LEU A 443 12.28 -18.40 25.28
CA LEU A 443 11.20 -18.35 24.28
C LEU A 443 10.31 -17.13 24.49
N ASP A 444 10.01 -16.78 25.74
CA ASP A 444 9.22 -15.59 26.06
C ASP A 444 9.90 -14.32 25.53
N GLU A 445 11.22 -14.22 25.71
CA GLU A 445 12.04 -13.13 25.16
C GLU A 445 12.02 -13.16 23.63
N TYR A 446 12.25 -14.32 23.00
CA TYR A 446 12.20 -14.45 21.54
C TYR A 446 10.87 -13.96 20.96
N PHE A 447 9.73 -14.45 21.46
CA PHE A 447 8.42 -14.07 20.94
C PHE A 447 8.01 -12.64 21.30
N LEU A 448 8.56 -12.06 22.38
CA LEU A 448 8.42 -10.64 22.64
C LEU A 448 9.11 -9.82 21.53
N HIS A 449 10.33 -10.20 21.14
CA HIS A 449 11.05 -9.56 20.05
C HIS A 449 10.36 -9.76 18.70
N ASP A 450 9.87 -10.96 18.37
CA ASP A 450 9.10 -11.20 17.14
C ASP A 450 7.85 -10.30 17.06
N ARG A 451 7.04 -10.24 18.13
CA ARG A 451 5.86 -9.36 18.16
C ARG A 451 6.25 -7.89 18.03
N ALA A 452 7.35 -7.47 18.64
CA ALA A 452 7.86 -6.11 18.54
C ALA A 452 8.32 -5.77 17.12
N VAL A 453 8.98 -6.70 16.42
CA VAL A 453 9.37 -6.57 15.01
C VAL A 453 8.12 -6.33 14.14
N ARG A 454 7.06 -7.13 14.33
CA ARG A 454 5.76 -6.94 13.64
C ARG A 454 5.05 -5.63 14.00
N GLU A 455 5.16 -5.17 15.25
CA GLU A 455 4.60 -3.87 15.68
C GLU A 455 5.36 -2.67 15.08
N SER A 456 6.64 -2.86 14.74
CA SER A 456 7.45 -1.80 14.10
C SER A 456 7.13 -1.60 12.62
N GLY A 457 6.42 -2.54 11.99
CA GLY A 457 6.17 -2.61 10.55
C GLY A 457 7.38 -3.06 9.70
N HIS A 458 8.54 -3.28 10.32
CA HIS A 458 9.78 -3.69 9.64
C HIS A 458 10.07 -5.18 9.86
N ASP A 459 9.05 -6.03 9.72
CA ASP A 459 9.13 -7.48 9.81
C ASP A 459 9.57 -8.12 8.47
N THR A 460 10.81 -8.60 8.29
CA THR A 460 11.94 -8.55 9.24
C THR A 460 13.15 -7.76 8.72
N SER A 461 14.00 -7.34 9.66
CA SER A 461 15.26 -6.63 9.43
C SER A 461 16.27 -7.00 10.53
N TYR A 462 17.54 -7.18 10.16
CA TYR A 462 18.63 -7.43 11.11
C TYR A 462 18.87 -6.29 12.09
N ARG A 463 18.33 -5.10 11.84
CA ARG A 463 18.25 -4.01 12.83
C ARG A 463 17.47 -4.41 14.08
N LEU A 464 16.45 -5.26 13.93
CA LEU A 464 15.42 -5.49 14.94
C LEU A 464 15.35 -6.94 15.43
N GLU A 465 15.83 -7.90 14.65
CA GLU A 465 15.83 -9.32 15.02
C GLU A 465 16.44 -9.56 16.40
N LYS A 466 15.68 -10.23 17.29
CA LYS A 466 16.09 -10.58 18.67
C LYS A 466 16.41 -9.39 19.60
N VAL A 467 16.19 -8.15 19.17
CA VAL A 467 16.53 -6.96 19.97
C VAL A 467 15.43 -5.89 20.00
N CYS A 468 14.49 -5.90 19.05
CA CYS A 468 13.46 -4.86 18.84
C CYS A 468 12.78 -4.35 20.12
N ALA A 469 12.26 -5.25 20.96
CA ALA A 469 11.55 -4.90 22.20
C ALA A 469 12.37 -4.12 23.24
N ASN A 470 13.70 -4.08 23.09
CA ASN A 470 14.61 -3.33 23.96
C ASN A 470 14.99 -1.97 23.35
N LEU A 471 14.73 -1.76 22.06
CA LEU A 471 15.18 -0.59 21.32
C LEU A 471 14.19 0.57 21.44
N ALA A 472 14.68 1.71 21.92
CA ALA A 472 14.04 2.99 21.68
C ALA A 472 14.44 3.45 20.28
N THR A 473 13.56 3.22 19.30
CA THR A 473 13.92 3.47 17.90
C THR A 473 13.76 4.93 17.50
N ILE A 474 14.58 5.40 16.55
CA ILE A 474 14.40 6.73 15.94
C ILE A 474 13.04 6.86 15.26
N ASP A 475 12.54 5.76 14.71
CA ASP A 475 11.24 5.68 14.05
C ASP A 475 10.10 6.03 15.02
N LEU A 476 9.86 5.24 16.06
CA LEU A 476 8.74 5.46 16.98
C LEU A 476 8.84 6.82 17.67
N ASN A 477 10.02 7.20 18.14
CA ASN A 477 10.19 8.43 18.91
C ASN A 477 10.06 9.68 18.04
N SER A 478 10.37 9.60 16.73
CA SER A 478 10.04 10.67 15.77
C SER A 478 8.52 10.81 15.60
N LEU A 479 7.79 9.69 15.51
CA LEU A 479 6.34 9.72 15.37
C LEU A 479 5.64 10.24 16.64
N LEU A 480 6.15 9.91 17.83
CA LEU A 480 5.61 10.46 19.08
C LEU A 480 5.93 11.94 19.25
N TYR A 481 7.10 12.41 18.80
CA TYR A 481 7.38 13.84 18.73
C TYR A 481 6.39 14.55 17.79
N LYS A 482 6.07 13.91 16.65
CA LYS A 482 5.06 14.44 15.72
C LYS A 482 3.68 14.52 16.36
N TYR A 483 3.23 13.47 17.04
CA TYR A 483 1.98 13.48 17.83
C TYR A 483 1.95 14.66 18.81
N GLU A 484 3.02 14.84 19.59
CA GLU A 484 3.10 15.91 20.59
C GLU A 484 3.00 17.30 19.96
N LYS A 485 3.69 17.52 18.84
CA LYS A 485 3.66 18.80 18.10
C LYS A 485 2.31 19.06 17.42
N ASP A 486 1.72 18.05 16.82
CA ASP A 486 0.44 18.15 16.12
C ASP A 486 -0.72 18.39 17.09
N ILE A 487 -0.76 17.64 18.20
CA ILE A 487 -1.76 17.83 19.25
C ILE A 487 -1.66 19.26 19.82
N ALA A 488 -0.45 19.74 20.12
CA ALA A 488 -0.24 21.11 20.58
C ALA A 488 -0.77 22.15 19.57
N LYS A 489 -0.46 21.97 18.27
CA LYS A 489 -0.90 22.86 17.20
C LYS A 489 -2.42 22.87 17.06
N CYS A 490 -3.07 21.71 17.06
CA CYS A 490 -4.53 21.60 16.94
C CYS A 490 -5.25 22.18 18.16
N ILE A 491 -4.77 21.91 19.38
CA ILE A 491 -5.35 22.50 20.60
C ILE A 491 -5.33 24.03 20.52
N LYS A 492 -4.18 24.61 20.15
CA LYS A 492 -4.01 26.05 20.02
C LYS A 492 -4.88 26.65 18.91
N ASN A 493 -4.79 26.10 17.70
CA ASN A 493 -5.34 26.74 16.50
C ASN A 493 -6.84 26.43 16.29
N ASN A 494 -7.29 25.25 16.70
CA ASN A 494 -8.64 24.77 16.41
C ASN A 494 -9.52 24.72 17.66
N PHE A 495 -8.96 24.55 18.86
CA PHE A 495 -9.72 24.33 20.10
C PHE A 495 -9.52 25.43 21.16
N GLY A 496 -9.03 26.61 20.77
CA GLY A 496 -8.94 27.78 21.68
C GLY A 496 -8.00 27.56 22.87
N ASP A 497 -6.98 26.72 22.68
CA ASP A 497 -6.02 26.28 23.71
C ASP A 497 -6.62 25.55 24.91
N ASN A 498 -7.83 25.01 24.76
CA ASN A 498 -8.58 24.38 25.83
C ASN A 498 -9.41 23.19 25.29
N LEU A 499 -8.80 22.00 25.27
CA LEU A 499 -9.48 20.78 24.84
C LEU A 499 -9.91 19.96 26.06
N LYS A 500 -11.22 19.84 26.29
CA LYS A 500 -11.79 18.99 27.33
C LYS A 500 -11.88 17.53 26.87
N ILE A 501 -11.35 16.63 27.68
CA ILE A 501 -11.39 15.19 27.44
C ILE A 501 -12.71 14.61 27.99
N PRO A 502 -13.57 14.03 27.15
CA PRO A 502 -14.79 13.38 27.61
C PRO A 502 -14.50 11.99 28.20
N ALA A 503 -15.47 11.40 28.89
CA ALA A 503 -15.28 10.19 29.70
C ALA A 503 -14.75 8.99 28.88
N GLU A 504 -15.24 8.80 27.66
CA GLU A 504 -14.87 7.69 26.78
C GLU A 504 -13.42 7.75 26.25
N PHE A 505 -12.79 8.93 26.35
CA PHE A 505 -11.39 9.15 25.98
C PHE A 505 -10.46 9.33 27.19
N CYS A 506 -10.98 9.32 28.42
CA CYS A 506 -10.16 9.41 29.62
C CYS A 506 -9.34 8.12 29.82
N VAL A 507 -8.08 8.27 30.20
CA VAL A 507 -7.15 7.18 30.51
C VAL A 507 -6.26 7.53 31.69
N GLY A 508 -5.76 6.52 32.40
CA GLY A 508 -4.96 6.72 33.61
C GLY A 508 -5.75 7.49 34.68
N ASP A 509 -5.15 8.54 35.23
CA ASP A 509 -5.74 9.37 36.28
C ASP A 509 -6.66 10.50 35.75
N MET A 510 -6.88 10.56 34.43
CA MET A 510 -7.76 11.58 33.83
C MET A 510 -9.20 11.42 34.30
N GLN A 511 -9.80 12.53 34.71
CA GLN A 511 -11.24 12.61 35.02
C GLN A 511 -12.00 13.25 33.86
N PRO A 512 -13.29 12.92 33.65
CA PRO A 512 -14.10 13.58 32.63
C PRO A 512 -14.08 15.11 32.79
N GLY A 513 -13.80 15.81 31.70
CA GLY A 513 -13.60 17.26 31.71
C GLY A 513 -12.16 17.72 32.00
N HIS A 514 -11.21 16.78 32.17
CA HIS A 514 -9.78 17.08 32.18
C HIS A 514 -9.42 17.93 30.95
N THR A 515 -8.59 18.94 31.16
CA THR A 515 -8.27 19.93 30.12
C THR A 515 -6.83 19.77 29.66
N GLU A 516 -6.66 19.56 28.36
CA GLU A 516 -5.37 19.57 27.68
C GLU A 516 -5.13 20.94 27.03
N THR A 517 -3.91 21.47 27.22
CA THR A 517 -3.47 22.76 26.66
C THR A 517 -2.24 22.57 25.79
N SER A 518 -2.03 23.40 24.78
CA SER A 518 -0.87 23.31 23.88
C SER A 518 0.46 23.41 24.64
N SER A 519 0.51 24.20 25.71
CA SER A 519 1.69 24.36 26.56
C SER A 519 2.17 23.06 27.23
N MET A 520 1.23 22.17 27.58
CA MET A 520 1.54 20.86 28.17
C MET A 520 2.23 19.97 27.14
N TRP A 521 1.71 19.93 25.91
CA TRP A 521 2.22 19.14 24.81
C TRP A 521 3.56 19.68 24.27
N ASP A 522 3.72 21.00 24.19
CA ASP A 522 5.01 21.61 23.84
C ASP A 522 6.11 21.27 24.85
N ARG A 523 5.79 21.16 26.15
CA ARG A 523 6.75 20.68 27.16
C ARG A 523 7.11 19.21 26.95
N ARG A 524 6.15 18.35 26.56
CA ARG A 524 6.41 16.94 26.23
C ARG A 524 7.33 16.82 25.01
N ALA A 525 7.01 17.52 23.92
CA ALA A 525 7.82 17.58 22.71
C ALA A 525 9.27 18.02 22.99
N ARG A 526 9.45 19.07 23.81
CA ARG A 526 10.80 19.52 24.20
C ARG A 526 11.57 18.44 24.97
N ARG A 527 10.95 17.76 25.92
CA ARG A 527 11.59 16.67 26.68
C ARG A 527 11.98 15.51 25.76
N ARG A 528 11.09 15.11 24.85
CA ARG A 528 11.36 14.04 23.89
C ARG A 528 12.51 14.40 22.96
N LYS A 529 12.51 15.62 22.39
CA LYS A 529 13.62 16.08 21.55
C LYS A 529 14.96 16.00 22.29
N LEU A 530 15.02 16.49 23.53
CA LEU A 530 16.25 16.41 24.35
C LEU A 530 16.70 14.96 24.57
N ALA A 531 15.77 14.03 24.81
CA ALA A 531 16.08 12.61 24.94
C ALA A 531 16.55 12.01 23.61
N MET A 532 15.91 12.34 22.48
CA MET A 532 16.34 11.91 21.15
C MET A 532 17.75 12.41 20.81
N ASP A 533 18.05 13.69 21.07
CA ASP A 533 19.38 14.27 20.85
C ASP A 533 20.44 13.60 21.75
N LYS A 534 20.07 13.19 22.97
CA LYS A 534 21.00 12.54 23.92
C LYS A 534 21.29 11.08 23.58
N TYR A 535 20.26 10.30 23.24
CA TYR A 535 20.36 8.84 23.14
C TYR A 535 20.44 8.34 21.69
N LEU A 536 19.84 9.08 20.74
CA LEU A 536 19.69 8.62 19.36
C LEU A 536 20.63 9.35 18.39
N TRP A 537 20.91 10.64 18.59
CA TRP A 537 21.82 11.37 17.72
C TRP A 537 23.27 10.95 17.93
N ASN A 538 24.01 10.74 16.83
CA ASN A 538 25.45 10.51 16.85
C ASN A 538 26.19 11.59 16.05
N GLU A 539 26.90 12.48 16.73
CA GLU A 539 27.59 13.61 16.11
C GLU A 539 28.70 13.18 15.14
N GLN A 540 29.46 12.15 15.52
CA GLN A 540 30.60 11.65 14.73
C GLN A 540 30.11 11.05 13.41
N LYS A 541 29.05 10.24 13.45
CA LYS A 541 28.46 9.58 12.28
C LYS A 541 27.49 10.48 11.51
N GLY A 542 27.03 11.58 12.12
CA GLY A 542 26.12 12.56 11.50
C GLY A 542 24.72 12.03 11.23
N MET A 543 24.24 11.09 12.04
CA MET A 543 22.90 10.51 11.90
C MET A 543 22.34 10.00 13.22
N TYR A 544 21.04 9.74 13.25
CA TYR A 544 20.37 9.06 14.35
C TYR A 544 20.50 7.54 14.26
N PHE A 545 20.65 6.89 15.41
CA PHE A 545 20.65 5.45 15.64
C PHE A 545 19.64 5.09 16.74
N ASP A 546 19.24 3.83 16.78
CA ASP A 546 18.41 3.31 17.86
C ASP A 546 19.23 3.16 19.16
N TYR A 547 18.56 3.15 20.30
CA TYR A 547 19.21 2.96 21.61
C TYR A 547 18.66 1.74 22.34
N ASP A 548 19.54 0.81 22.72
CA ASP A 548 19.19 -0.35 23.52
C ASP A 548 19.03 0.06 24.99
N THR A 549 17.79 0.07 25.46
CA THR A 549 17.46 0.47 26.84
C THR A 549 17.89 -0.53 27.90
N VAL A 550 18.14 -1.78 27.53
CA VAL A 550 18.58 -2.85 28.44
C VAL A 550 20.10 -2.79 28.59
N LYS A 551 20.83 -2.77 27.46
CA LYS A 551 22.29 -2.64 27.46
C LYS A 551 22.78 -1.24 27.78
N LYS A 552 21.90 -0.24 27.64
CA LYS A 552 22.18 1.19 27.83
C LYS A 552 23.28 1.70 26.89
N GLU A 553 23.20 1.27 25.64
CA GLU A 553 24.15 1.64 24.59
C GLU A 553 23.41 2.01 23.30
N GLN A 554 24.01 2.90 22.51
CA GLN A 554 23.51 3.25 21.19
C GLN A 554 23.89 2.14 20.20
N CYS A 555 22.94 1.74 19.36
CA CYS A 555 23.17 0.77 18.30
C CYS A 555 24.03 1.37 17.17
N THR A 556 24.63 0.51 16.35
CA THR A 556 25.47 0.91 15.21
C THR A 556 24.82 0.67 13.85
N TYR A 557 23.58 0.17 13.82
CA TYR A 557 22.89 -0.14 12.57
C TYR A 557 22.40 1.15 11.88
N GLU A 558 22.91 1.43 10.70
CA GLU A 558 22.52 2.59 9.89
C GLU A 558 21.22 2.28 9.15
N SER A 559 20.14 2.99 9.51
CA SER A 559 18.82 2.83 8.89
C SER A 559 18.30 4.13 8.27
N CYS A 560 17.58 3.99 7.16
CA CYS A 560 16.93 5.09 6.46
C CYS A 560 15.87 5.81 7.32
N THR A 561 15.37 5.17 8.38
CA THR A 561 14.46 5.81 9.35
C THR A 561 15.09 6.99 10.09
N THR A 562 16.41 7.19 9.99
CA THR A 562 17.10 8.40 10.47
C THR A 562 16.49 9.70 9.94
N PHE A 563 15.97 9.71 8.70
CA PHE A 563 15.30 10.86 8.11
C PHE A 563 13.94 11.19 8.75
N TRP A 564 13.40 10.30 9.59
CA TRP A 564 12.14 10.57 10.29
C TRP A 564 12.30 11.66 11.33
N GLY A 565 13.52 11.85 11.88
CA GLY A 565 13.85 12.99 12.74
C GLY A 565 13.72 14.33 12.01
N MET A 566 14.01 14.36 10.70
CA MET A 566 13.71 15.51 9.86
C MET A 566 12.21 15.58 9.54
N TRP A 567 11.58 14.50 9.07
CA TRP A 567 10.16 14.48 8.72
C TRP A 567 9.26 15.04 9.85
N CYS A 568 9.51 14.62 11.10
CA CYS A 568 8.73 15.06 12.25
C CYS A 568 9.08 16.49 12.73
N GLY A 569 10.18 17.05 12.26
CA GLY A 569 10.68 18.37 12.65
C GLY A 569 11.45 18.39 13.98
N ALA A 570 12.01 17.25 14.41
CA ALA A 570 12.84 17.16 15.62
C ALA A 570 14.31 17.54 15.36
N ALA A 571 14.82 17.29 14.16
CA ALA A 571 16.17 17.68 13.78
C ALA A 571 16.33 19.21 13.79
N THR A 572 17.48 19.68 14.24
CA THR A 572 17.89 21.08 14.03
C THR A 572 18.34 21.27 12.59
N PRO A 573 18.38 22.51 12.06
CA PRO A 573 18.96 22.79 10.75
C PRO A 573 20.40 22.24 10.59
N GLN A 574 21.19 22.28 11.66
CA GLN A 574 22.55 21.72 11.69
C GLN A 574 22.54 20.18 11.56
N GLN A 575 21.68 19.50 12.33
CA GLN A 575 21.52 18.04 12.22
C GLN A 575 21.00 17.63 10.83
N ALA A 576 20.07 18.40 10.25
CA ALA A 576 19.56 18.16 8.90
C ALA A 576 20.67 18.31 7.84
N ALA A 577 21.49 19.36 7.93
CA ALA A 577 22.65 19.52 7.04
C ALA A 577 23.64 18.37 7.15
N ARG A 578 23.88 17.87 8.38
CA ARG A 578 24.71 16.68 8.60
C ARG A 578 24.09 15.43 7.98
N LEU A 579 22.80 15.16 8.21
CA LEU A 579 22.09 14.03 7.62
C LEU A 579 22.18 14.02 6.09
N VAL A 580 21.96 15.18 5.44
CA VAL A 580 22.05 15.29 3.98
C VAL A 580 23.50 15.11 3.50
N ALA A 581 24.48 15.68 4.18
CA ALA A 581 25.87 15.58 3.76
C ALA A 581 26.51 14.20 4.01
N THR A 582 26.14 13.50 5.09
CA THR A 582 26.82 12.27 5.53
C THR A 582 25.98 11.01 5.49
N ALA A 583 24.67 11.11 5.77
CA ALA A 583 23.79 9.94 5.83
C ALA A 583 23.17 9.63 4.46
N LEU A 584 22.62 10.64 3.77
CA LEU A 584 21.96 10.46 2.47
C LEU A 584 22.80 9.71 1.42
N PRO A 585 24.10 10.03 1.21
CA PRO A 585 24.92 9.31 0.24
C PRO A 585 25.10 7.82 0.53
N LYS A 586 24.88 7.38 1.78
CA LYS A 586 25.00 5.97 2.17
C LYS A 586 23.75 5.15 1.85
N PHE A 587 22.59 5.79 1.84
CA PHE A 587 21.30 5.14 1.58
C PHE A 587 20.87 5.26 0.13
N GLU A 588 21.42 6.22 -0.60
CA GLU A 588 20.98 6.48 -1.96
C GLU A 588 21.55 5.48 -2.98
N ALA A 589 20.64 4.84 -3.70
CA ALA A 589 20.88 3.89 -4.77
C ALA A 589 20.25 4.41 -6.09
N PRO A 590 20.46 3.74 -7.24
CA PRO A 590 19.86 4.16 -8.52
C PRO A 590 18.33 4.26 -8.52
N GLY A 591 17.65 3.40 -7.74
CA GLY A 591 16.19 3.34 -7.65
C GLY A 591 15.58 4.10 -6.47
N GLY A 592 16.36 4.85 -5.68
CA GLY A 592 15.88 5.56 -4.48
C GLY A 592 16.71 5.23 -3.24
N LEU A 593 16.09 5.14 -2.07
CA LEU A 593 16.77 4.86 -0.80
C LEU A 593 16.66 3.38 -0.42
N VAL A 594 17.77 2.77 -0.02
CA VAL A 594 17.80 1.45 0.65
C VAL A 594 17.36 1.56 2.11
N SER A 595 16.79 0.49 2.66
CA SER A 595 16.25 0.47 4.04
C SER A 595 17.31 0.57 5.13
N GLY A 596 18.48 -0.03 4.89
CA GLY A 596 19.67 0.02 5.73
C GLY A 596 20.91 -0.06 4.85
N THR A 597 22.09 0.28 5.38
CA THR A 597 23.32 0.20 4.59
C THR A 597 23.78 -1.25 4.43
N GLU A 598 24.50 -1.54 3.34
CA GLU A 598 25.05 -2.88 3.11
C GLU A 598 25.99 -3.32 4.25
N GLU A 599 26.81 -2.38 4.76
CA GLU A 599 27.70 -2.56 5.90
C GLU A 599 26.92 -2.99 7.15
N SER A 600 25.80 -2.30 7.46
CA SER A 600 24.98 -2.59 8.63
C SER A 600 24.22 -3.92 8.50
N ARG A 601 23.67 -4.22 7.31
CA ARG A 601 23.07 -5.53 7.02
C ARG A 601 24.10 -6.64 7.26
N GLY A 602 25.36 -6.44 6.91
CA GLY A 602 26.43 -7.43 7.06
C GLY A 602 26.38 -8.52 5.99
N VAL A 603 27.15 -9.60 6.17
CA VAL A 603 27.26 -10.70 5.19
C VAL A 603 26.04 -11.62 5.24
N ILE A 604 25.56 -12.03 4.07
CA ILE A 604 24.46 -12.98 3.89
C ILE A 604 25.02 -14.39 3.62
N SER A 605 24.40 -15.39 4.25
CA SER A 605 24.73 -16.82 4.07
C SER A 605 23.46 -17.67 4.15
N LEU A 606 23.57 -18.99 3.98
CA LEU A 606 22.44 -19.90 4.16
C LEU A 606 21.86 -19.84 5.59
N ASP A 607 22.71 -19.67 6.60
CA ASP A 607 22.32 -19.55 8.01
C ASP A 607 21.87 -18.13 8.39
N ARG A 608 22.14 -17.15 7.52
CA ARG A 608 21.81 -15.74 7.71
C ARG A 608 21.28 -15.15 6.39
N PRO A 609 20.10 -15.60 5.93
CA PRO A 609 19.53 -15.20 4.64
C PRO A 609 19.13 -13.72 4.63
N ASN A 610 18.99 -13.13 3.45
CA ASN A 610 18.62 -11.71 3.38
C ASN A 610 17.21 -11.46 3.96
N ARG A 611 17.01 -10.29 4.56
CA ARG A 611 15.73 -9.87 5.13
C ARG A 611 15.09 -8.77 4.29
N GLN A 612 13.77 -8.72 4.26
CA GLN A 612 13.06 -7.86 3.31
C GLN A 612 13.13 -6.36 3.61
N TRP A 613 13.36 -5.96 4.87
CA TRP A 613 13.54 -4.56 5.29
C TRP A 613 15.02 -4.15 5.44
N ASP A 614 15.93 -4.84 4.76
CA ASP A 614 17.35 -4.52 4.71
C ASP A 614 17.84 -4.24 3.27
N TYR A 615 19.09 -3.82 3.12
CA TYR A 615 19.76 -3.73 1.82
C TYR A 615 19.63 -5.05 1.03
N PRO A 616 19.31 -5.02 -0.29
CA PRO A 616 19.27 -3.87 -1.19
C PRO A 616 17.87 -3.26 -1.39
N TYR A 617 16.90 -3.58 -0.54
CA TYR A 617 15.50 -3.26 -0.78
C TYR A 617 15.13 -1.85 -0.33
N GLY A 618 14.30 -1.19 -1.14
CA GLY A 618 13.65 0.08 -0.83
C GLY A 618 12.14 -0.07 -0.77
N TRP A 619 11.54 0.62 0.21
CA TRP A 619 10.10 0.58 0.47
C TRP A 619 9.50 1.97 0.35
N ALA A 620 8.29 2.04 -0.22
CA ALA A 620 7.55 3.28 -0.45
C ALA A 620 7.46 4.21 0.78
N PRO A 621 7.11 3.74 1.99
CA PRO A 621 7.08 4.55 3.21
C PRO A 621 8.35 5.37 3.45
N GLN A 622 9.51 4.74 3.33
CA GLN A 622 10.80 5.37 3.60
C GLN A 622 11.10 6.47 2.59
N GLN A 623 10.76 6.25 1.32
CA GLN A 623 10.92 7.26 0.27
C GLN A 623 10.01 8.46 0.55
N MET A 624 8.73 8.21 0.75
CA MET A 624 7.71 9.27 0.93
C MET A 624 8.00 10.15 2.15
N LEU A 625 8.44 9.54 3.26
CA LEU A 625 8.80 10.27 4.47
C LEU A 625 10.12 11.05 4.27
N ALA A 626 11.11 10.49 3.57
CA ALA A 626 12.36 11.19 3.26
C ALA A 626 12.14 12.38 2.31
N TRP A 627 11.29 12.27 1.29
CA TRP A 627 10.95 13.40 0.41
C TRP A 627 10.30 14.53 1.22
N GLY A 628 9.31 14.20 2.05
CA GLY A 628 8.67 15.18 2.94
C GLY A 628 9.63 15.79 3.96
N ALA A 629 10.62 15.02 4.43
CA ALA A 629 11.68 15.49 5.30
C ALA A 629 12.60 16.50 4.60
N LEU A 630 13.05 16.20 3.38
CA LEU A 630 13.93 17.07 2.60
C LEU A 630 13.24 18.37 2.23
N GLU A 631 11.99 18.31 1.75
CA GLU A 631 11.16 19.49 1.47
C GLU A 631 11.00 20.40 2.69
N ARG A 632 10.74 19.82 3.87
CA ARG A 632 10.56 20.57 5.12
C ARG A 632 11.80 21.42 5.49
N TYR A 633 13.00 21.00 5.11
CA TYR A 633 14.26 21.69 5.42
C TYR A 633 14.86 22.44 4.22
N GLY A 634 14.14 22.53 3.10
CA GLY A 634 14.58 23.29 1.92
C GLY A 634 15.52 22.55 0.98
N TYR A 635 15.68 21.23 1.13
CA TYR A 635 16.49 20.38 0.24
C TYR A 635 15.66 19.89 -0.96
N HIS A 636 15.10 20.84 -1.71
CA HIS A 636 14.16 20.55 -2.81
C HIS A 636 14.78 19.73 -3.94
N GLU A 637 16.03 20.04 -4.30
CA GLU A 637 16.73 19.32 -5.38
C GLU A 637 17.03 17.86 -5.01
N ASP A 638 17.41 17.60 -3.76
CA ASP A 638 17.56 16.24 -3.24
C ASP A 638 16.24 15.48 -3.22
N ALA A 639 15.15 16.13 -2.77
CA ALA A 639 13.82 15.53 -2.78
C ALA A 639 13.39 15.16 -4.21
N GLN A 640 13.59 16.06 -5.17
CA GLN A 640 13.31 15.85 -6.59
C GLN A 640 14.14 14.72 -7.19
N ARG A 641 15.44 14.69 -6.90
CA ARG A 641 16.37 13.66 -7.37
C ARG A 641 15.99 12.27 -6.88
N LEU A 642 15.72 12.11 -5.59
CA LEU A 642 15.30 10.83 -5.01
C LEU A 642 13.93 10.39 -5.55
N THR A 643 13.01 11.34 -5.69
CA THR A 643 11.69 11.08 -6.26
C THR A 643 11.80 10.63 -7.71
N TYR A 644 12.64 11.30 -8.51
CA TYR A 644 12.89 10.92 -9.90
C TYR A 644 13.40 9.48 -10.00
N LYS A 645 14.40 9.12 -9.19
CA LYS A 645 14.99 7.78 -9.17
C LYS A 645 13.96 6.69 -8.86
N TRP A 646 13.14 6.91 -7.83
CA TRP A 646 12.07 5.97 -7.46
C TRP A 646 11.00 5.84 -8.55
N LEU A 647 10.50 6.96 -9.06
CA LEU A 647 9.46 6.95 -10.11
C LEU A 647 9.97 6.42 -11.43
N PHE A 648 11.24 6.65 -11.78
CA PHE A 648 11.89 6.04 -12.94
C PHE A 648 11.95 4.53 -12.81
N MET A 649 12.41 4.01 -11.68
CA MET A 649 12.47 2.56 -11.41
C MET A 649 11.09 1.91 -11.52
N MET A 650 10.07 2.51 -10.90
CA MET A 650 8.68 2.04 -11.01
C MET A 650 8.15 2.09 -12.45
N THR A 651 8.38 3.20 -13.16
CA THR A 651 7.90 3.37 -14.55
C THR A 651 8.60 2.41 -15.50
N LYS A 652 9.89 2.16 -15.31
CA LYS A 652 10.65 1.17 -16.07
C LYS A 652 10.08 -0.23 -15.86
N ALA A 653 9.87 -0.64 -14.60
CA ALA A 653 9.24 -1.93 -14.31
C ALA A 653 7.84 -2.04 -14.95
N PHE A 654 7.02 -1.00 -14.81
CA PHE A 654 5.69 -0.92 -15.41
C PHE A 654 5.71 -1.06 -16.94
N VAL A 655 6.68 -0.43 -17.62
CA VAL A 655 6.80 -0.49 -19.08
C VAL A 655 7.32 -1.84 -19.56
N ASP A 656 8.35 -2.37 -18.91
CA ASP A 656 9.10 -3.53 -19.38
C ASP A 656 8.46 -4.86 -18.98
N TYR A 657 7.66 -4.87 -17.91
CA TYR A 657 7.11 -6.09 -17.30
C TYR A 657 5.59 -6.01 -17.17
N ASN A 658 4.93 -5.85 -18.31
CA ASN A 658 3.48 -5.98 -18.46
C ASN A 658 2.61 -5.18 -17.47
N GLY A 659 3.01 -3.95 -17.13
CA GLY A 659 2.26 -3.09 -16.23
C GLY A 659 2.39 -3.44 -14.74
N VAL A 660 3.41 -4.20 -14.36
CA VAL A 660 3.60 -4.66 -12.97
C VAL A 660 3.78 -3.51 -11.98
N VAL A 661 3.12 -3.64 -10.83
CA VAL A 661 3.31 -2.79 -9.65
C VAL A 661 3.35 -3.72 -8.44
N VAL A 662 4.44 -3.68 -7.69
CA VAL A 662 4.74 -4.63 -6.60
C VAL A 662 4.77 -3.98 -5.23
N GLU A 663 4.83 -4.78 -4.17
CA GLU A 663 4.91 -4.33 -2.77
C GLU A 663 6.18 -3.54 -2.45
N LYS A 664 7.34 -4.00 -2.96
CA LYS A 664 8.68 -3.47 -2.67
C LYS A 664 9.63 -3.66 -3.86
N TYR A 665 10.75 -2.95 -3.88
CA TYR A 665 11.71 -3.02 -4.99
C TYR A 665 13.15 -3.21 -4.50
N ASP A 666 13.96 -3.89 -5.30
CA ASP A 666 15.42 -3.83 -5.20
C ASP A 666 15.89 -2.54 -5.88
N VAL A 667 16.24 -1.53 -5.06
CA VAL A 667 16.60 -0.19 -5.57
C VAL A 667 18.01 -0.13 -6.14
N THR A 668 18.75 -1.24 -6.12
CA THR A 668 20.10 -1.35 -6.69
C THR A 668 20.08 -1.97 -8.09
N ARG A 669 19.03 -2.72 -8.44
CA ARG A 669 18.86 -3.33 -9.76
C ARG A 669 18.35 -2.33 -10.79
N LEU A 670 18.98 -2.34 -11.96
CA LEU A 670 18.60 -1.45 -13.06
C LEU A 670 17.62 -2.09 -14.05
N VAL A 671 17.58 -3.41 -14.17
CA VAL A 671 16.81 -4.11 -15.21
C VAL A 671 15.46 -4.59 -14.68
N ASP A 672 15.49 -5.40 -13.62
CA ASP A 672 14.36 -6.13 -13.04
C ASP A 672 14.13 -5.78 -11.56
N PRO A 673 14.00 -4.49 -11.18
CA PRO A 673 13.95 -4.06 -9.77
C PRO A 673 12.73 -4.58 -9.00
N HIS A 674 11.70 -5.07 -9.70
CA HIS A 674 10.49 -5.63 -9.13
C HIS A 674 10.68 -7.08 -8.62
N ARG A 675 11.79 -7.76 -8.97
CA ARG A 675 12.10 -9.12 -8.51
C ARG A 675 12.77 -9.07 -7.14
N VAL A 676 12.01 -9.46 -6.13
CA VAL A 676 12.46 -9.53 -4.74
C VAL A 676 12.12 -10.91 -4.19
N ASP A 677 13.14 -11.72 -3.97
CA ASP A 677 13.01 -13.12 -3.52
C ASP A 677 13.27 -13.30 -2.01
N ALA A 678 13.41 -12.20 -1.26
CA ALA A 678 13.57 -12.27 0.19
C ALA A 678 12.28 -12.77 0.86
N GLU A 679 12.44 -13.70 1.80
CA GLU A 679 11.35 -14.28 2.59
C GLU A 679 10.25 -14.91 1.72
N TYR A 680 9.01 -14.38 1.77
CA TYR A 680 7.88 -14.87 0.97
C TYR A 680 7.84 -14.28 -0.46
N GLY A 681 8.89 -13.58 -0.87
CA GLY A 681 8.97 -12.91 -2.16
C GLY A 681 8.13 -11.64 -2.25
N ASN A 682 7.85 -11.21 -3.48
CA ASN A 682 7.11 -9.98 -3.76
C ASN A 682 5.63 -10.23 -4.07
N GLN A 683 4.75 -9.37 -3.57
CA GLN A 683 3.33 -9.40 -3.95
C GLN A 683 3.09 -8.55 -5.20
N GLY A 684 2.12 -8.95 -6.03
CA GLY A 684 1.76 -8.24 -7.27
C GLY A 684 2.40 -8.78 -8.55
N LEU A 685 3.15 -9.88 -8.49
CA LEU A 685 3.75 -10.55 -9.66
C LEU A 685 2.83 -11.59 -10.31
N ASP A 686 1.99 -12.25 -9.51
CA ASP A 686 1.12 -13.34 -9.98
C ASP A 686 -0.23 -12.79 -10.50
N PHE A 687 -0.24 -12.34 -11.76
CA PHE A 687 -1.44 -11.96 -12.47
C PHE A 687 -1.38 -12.39 -13.93
N LYS A 688 -2.54 -12.54 -14.56
CA LYS A 688 -2.67 -12.88 -15.99
C LYS A 688 -3.28 -11.72 -16.75
N GLY A 689 -2.60 -11.30 -17.81
CA GLY A 689 -3.05 -10.23 -18.69
C GLY A 689 -2.88 -8.82 -18.13
N VAL A 690 -3.59 -8.49 -17.04
CA VAL A 690 -3.64 -7.13 -16.48
C VAL A 690 -3.55 -7.11 -14.96
N ALA A 691 -2.65 -6.29 -14.41
CA ALA A 691 -2.59 -5.98 -12.99
C ALA A 691 -3.77 -5.08 -12.61
N LYS A 692 -4.51 -5.43 -11.56
CA LYS A 692 -5.79 -4.77 -11.22
C LYS A 692 -5.69 -3.80 -10.05
N GLU A 693 -4.73 -4.00 -9.15
CA GLU A 693 -4.70 -3.25 -7.88
C GLU A 693 -3.33 -2.66 -7.52
N GLY A 694 -2.22 -3.24 -7.99
CA GLY A 694 -0.89 -2.88 -7.48
C GLY A 694 -0.79 -3.09 -5.96
N PHE A 695 -0.12 -2.17 -5.26
CA PHE A 695 0.00 -2.18 -3.79
C PHE A 695 -0.19 -0.77 -3.22
N GLY A 696 -0.99 -0.62 -2.17
CA GLY A 696 -1.52 0.64 -1.63
C GLY A 696 -0.48 1.73 -1.42
N TRP A 697 0.57 1.49 -0.63
CA TRP A 697 1.61 2.49 -0.42
C TRP A 697 2.47 2.79 -1.66
N VAL A 698 2.54 1.88 -2.63
CA VAL A 698 3.41 1.99 -3.82
C VAL A 698 2.65 2.83 -4.83
N ASN A 699 1.36 2.54 -5.00
CA ASN A 699 0.40 3.38 -5.68
C ASN A 699 0.45 4.81 -5.12
N ALA A 700 0.39 4.95 -3.79
CA ALA A 700 0.51 6.26 -3.14
C ALA A 700 1.85 6.94 -3.41
N SER A 701 2.97 6.22 -3.29
CA SER A 701 4.31 6.77 -3.55
C SER A 701 4.43 7.32 -4.97
N TYR A 702 3.79 6.67 -5.95
CA TYR A 702 3.81 7.11 -7.33
C TYR A 702 3.11 8.46 -7.51
N VAL A 703 1.84 8.54 -7.11
CA VAL A 703 1.03 9.75 -7.32
C VAL A 703 1.42 10.89 -6.37
N TYR A 704 1.87 10.58 -5.16
CA TYR A 704 2.42 11.55 -4.23
C TYR A 704 3.75 12.11 -4.73
N GLY A 705 4.65 11.24 -5.21
CA GLY A 705 5.94 11.62 -5.78
C GLY A 705 5.82 12.52 -7.03
N LEU A 706 4.81 12.30 -7.88
CA LEU A 706 4.56 13.19 -9.03
C LEU A 706 4.37 14.65 -8.62
N GLY A 707 3.90 14.92 -7.39
CA GLY A 707 3.75 16.26 -6.84
C GLY A 707 5.07 16.99 -6.53
N PHE A 708 6.19 16.27 -6.42
CA PHE A 708 7.51 16.85 -6.15
C PHE A 708 8.26 17.20 -7.45
N MET A 709 7.86 16.63 -8.59
CA MET A 709 8.56 16.78 -9.86
C MET A 709 7.93 17.84 -10.77
N ASN A 710 8.79 18.53 -11.52
CA ASN A 710 8.33 19.44 -12.58
C ASN A 710 7.91 18.68 -13.86
N ALA A 711 7.27 19.39 -14.79
CA ALA A 711 6.78 18.80 -16.04
C ALA A 711 7.89 18.32 -16.99
N HIS A 712 9.14 18.80 -16.84
CA HIS A 712 10.27 18.33 -17.63
C HIS A 712 10.74 16.95 -17.15
N MET A 713 10.88 16.78 -15.83
CA MET A 713 11.20 15.49 -15.19
C MET A 713 10.17 14.42 -15.53
N GLN A 714 8.87 14.74 -15.41
CA GLN A 714 7.80 13.79 -15.75
C GLN A 714 7.86 13.34 -17.21
N ARG A 715 8.20 14.24 -18.15
CA ARG A 715 8.39 13.89 -19.57
C ARG A 715 9.59 12.98 -19.77
N ALA A 716 10.72 13.27 -19.10
CA ALA A 716 11.94 12.46 -19.19
C ALA A 716 11.73 11.02 -18.67
N ILE A 717 11.00 10.86 -17.56
CA ILE A 717 10.60 9.53 -17.07
C ILE A 717 9.66 8.84 -18.07
N GLY A 718 8.73 9.60 -18.67
CA GLY A 718 7.84 9.08 -19.70
C GLY A 718 8.55 8.58 -20.97
N THR A 719 9.77 9.05 -21.22
CA THR A 719 10.66 8.55 -22.29
C THR A 719 11.72 7.56 -21.77
N LEU A 720 11.58 7.08 -20.53
CA LEU A 720 12.51 6.19 -19.85
C LEU A 720 13.96 6.71 -19.85
N THR A 721 14.15 8.01 -19.60
CA THR A 721 15.49 8.62 -19.46
C THR A 721 16.02 8.42 -18.03
N PRO A 722 17.14 7.70 -17.83
CA PRO A 722 17.74 7.52 -16.51
C PRO A 722 18.18 8.84 -15.88
N TRP A 723 18.23 8.90 -14.54
CA TRP A 723 18.60 10.11 -13.79
C TRP A 723 19.92 10.72 -14.27
N ASP A 724 20.99 9.93 -14.39
CA ASP A 724 22.31 10.47 -14.76
C ASP A 724 22.33 11.12 -16.15
N GLN A 725 21.50 10.61 -17.07
CA GLN A 725 21.34 11.21 -18.39
C GLN A 725 20.52 12.51 -18.32
N TYR A 726 19.44 12.51 -17.53
CA TYR A 726 18.62 13.70 -17.30
C TYR A 726 19.42 14.82 -16.63
N ALA A 727 20.16 14.50 -15.57
CA ALA A 727 21.01 15.42 -14.83
C ALA A 727 22.05 16.05 -15.77
N ARG A 728 22.84 15.24 -16.50
CA ARG A 728 23.81 15.77 -17.47
C ARG A 728 23.21 16.65 -18.56
N ALA A 729 21.97 16.39 -18.98
CA ALA A 729 21.29 17.16 -20.02
C ALA A 729 20.67 18.47 -19.50
N THR A 730 20.51 18.60 -18.19
CA THR A 730 19.87 19.76 -17.55
C THR A 730 20.83 20.59 -16.72
N ASP A 731 22.02 20.07 -16.47
CA ASP A 731 23.09 20.80 -15.82
C ASP A 731 23.58 21.93 -16.73
N THR A 732 23.35 23.18 -16.31
CA THR A 732 23.70 24.39 -17.06
C THR A 732 25.14 24.85 -16.77
N GLU A 733 25.93 24.11 -16.01
CA GLU A 733 27.33 24.42 -15.66
C GLU A 733 28.37 23.69 -16.55
N VAL A 734 28.06 23.45 -17.84
CA VAL A 734 29.05 23.01 -18.85
C VAL A 734 29.32 24.10 -19.87
#